data_AF-A0A183MVY0-F1
#
_entry.id   AF-A0A183MVY0-F1
#
_cell.length_a   1.000
_cell.length_b   1.000
_cell.length_c   1.000
_cell.angle_alpha   90.00
_cell.angle_beta   90.00
_cell.angle_gamma   90.00
#
_symmetry.space_group_name_H-M   'P 1'
#
loop_
_entity.id
_entity.type
_entity.pdbx_description
1 polymer ?
#
loop_
_entity_poly.entity_id
_entity_poly.type
_entity_poly.pdbx_seq_one_letter_code
_entity_poly.pdbx_strand_id
1 'polypeptide(L)'
;MVVGVSQQETLDPGFVLLGTRQQGVPVILRKLVHQKEVDRIIPVTSQEEMLTFIHMFSTTATRNMTDDHLWISVVARPIFSRFTRVERVACCLLLLYLSMLGSCMFYKGEGSVKQPNLISLGPFGFTPTEFYVAIVNNLLTFIPLFLIIYIFRNSRLRVSHATKLRHAIEEHLDEKLYLGKASFIYSTQSAIQDTSENEDPEALAENADDTEDKEKGRTLFCGWQMRIFAWLLLIICLGIAVTFTTFYGVMFGEATCKKWLSSLFLSFFISVLLAQPIKVLLLAVFFSFICKSTDRVDQIEIFEEEDRIIQTLGKRYQLRMDREYLNNNYLSDDFRPQRLVILPPDPSDLARARAYRLKQRRANDIIREVILYVFFLTLLLIVSLDFRDANGFLLKSSLQNLFFPSSFQSMNDVDDFYKWAQNVLIPGLRADRWYNRNPPLFQRGFLQDRTDRIIGYGMMRQLRTKKDSCNVHELAKNLFKHCYGSYDMFNEDKEAYGISWAKFEGDDKSNNSAPEFVYQNSSQLKGYPYLGQITWYSGGGYVHLLRGSKDEMLNRMSFLNQTHWIEFSTRAIIVQFTVYNPNINLFAIITALIEMPGIGAMIPSYRIETANLFGVLGSKTKLAQITSQALFAFILFCYLIKEIRSMFRQRLKYFTKFWNFVELFIICGSIAAIAAYIYMILSTKSSIEEFSRTHGNIYMNFQLLAYWNENLTYLTAIICFFAMLKLVYLFRFNQRVGLLGSVLKYAATDLKYFCFIFLVVFSAFVLVFYLLYNDTLSGFKTILNAIETSMQIILGKFDFTSMYERQMVLGPLLFAAFSLCVVFVMVSMFIAILDESFQRVLKDLSLQSDDHEMTQFIAIQFIQSIGLDRTTWGKNFIKNVNTQQQEPIYDPESESSKHVAQLKSLMNEFLEHVQQNLITDERKSVDSK
;
A
#
# COMPACT_ATOMS: atom_id res chain seq x y z
N MET A 1 -32.90 -34.55 10.71
CA MET A 1 -31.43 -34.64 10.75
C MET A 1 -30.87 -33.36 10.12
N VAL A 2 -30.71 -32.31 10.91
CA VAL A 2 -30.17 -31.00 10.50
C VAL A 2 -29.25 -30.57 11.63
N VAL A 3 -27.95 -30.66 11.40
CA VAL A 3 -26.91 -30.22 12.35
C VAL A 3 -26.65 -28.74 12.09
N GLY A 4 -27.28 -27.89 12.89
CA GLY A 4 -26.98 -26.46 12.95
C GLY A 4 -25.76 -26.24 13.83
N VAL A 5 -24.60 -26.00 13.20
CA VAL A 5 -23.37 -25.61 13.89
C VAL A 5 -23.53 -24.17 14.37
N SER A 6 -23.67 -23.99 15.68
CA SER A 6 -23.62 -22.68 16.33
C SER A 6 -22.17 -22.16 16.28
N GLN A 7 -21.93 -21.12 15.47
CA GLN A 7 -20.73 -20.30 15.60
C GLN A 7 -20.80 -19.52 16.92
N GLN A 8 -19.93 -19.89 17.86
CA GLN A 8 -19.60 -19.07 19.03
C GLN A 8 -18.82 -17.84 18.53
N GLU A 9 -19.51 -16.70 18.46
CA GLU A 9 -18.85 -15.40 18.33
C GLU A 9 -18.23 -15.02 19.68
N THR A 10 -16.90 -15.05 19.75
CA THR A 10 -16.12 -14.49 20.86
C THR A 10 -16.24 -12.96 20.82
N LEU A 11 -16.91 -12.37 21.82
CA LEU A 11 -16.89 -10.93 22.06
C LEU A 11 -15.47 -10.49 22.48
N ASP A 12 -14.90 -9.52 21.76
CA ASP A 12 -13.74 -8.76 22.21
C ASP A 12 -14.11 -7.98 23.51
N PRO A 13 -13.37 -8.15 24.63
CA PRO A 13 -13.75 -7.61 25.94
C PRO A 13 -13.43 -6.11 26.15
N GLY A 14 -13.10 -5.36 25.10
CA GLY A 14 -12.47 -4.04 25.23
C GLY A 14 -13.37 -2.86 25.61
N PHE A 15 -14.71 -2.94 25.52
CA PHE A 15 -15.56 -1.74 25.68
C PHE A 15 -16.96 -1.98 26.26
N VAL A 16 -17.18 -3.10 26.94
CA VAL A 16 -18.44 -3.37 27.67
C VAL A 16 -18.16 -3.46 29.16
N LEU A 17 -17.67 -2.37 29.75
CA LEU A 17 -17.52 -2.26 31.20
C LEU A 17 -17.80 -0.82 31.63
N LEU A 18 -19.03 -0.38 31.42
CA LEU A 18 -19.62 0.76 32.13
C LEU A 18 -21.13 0.51 32.14
N GLY A 19 -21.60 -0.09 33.24
CA GLY A 19 -23.03 -0.26 33.49
C GLY A 19 -23.51 -1.68 33.80
N THR A 20 -22.74 -2.55 34.44
CA THR A 20 -23.31 -3.67 35.23
C THR A 20 -22.25 -4.23 36.17
N ARG A 21 -22.24 -3.77 37.42
CA ARG A 21 -21.63 -4.53 38.52
C ARG A 21 -22.36 -4.26 39.83
N GLN A 22 -23.63 -4.63 39.88
CA GLN A 22 -24.25 -4.97 41.16
C GLN A 22 -23.69 -6.32 41.59
N GLN A 23 -23.07 -6.36 42.77
CA GLN A 23 -22.66 -7.61 43.40
C GLN A 23 -23.89 -8.50 43.65
N GLY A 24 -23.85 -9.74 43.15
CA GLY A 24 -24.58 -10.88 43.70
C GLY A 24 -26.08 -11.01 43.36
N VAL A 25 -26.40 -12.12 42.69
CA VAL A 25 -27.69 -12.85 42.65
C VAL A 25 -28.68 -12.42 41.53
N PRO A 26 -29.35 -13.37 40.83
CA PRO A 26 -29.84 -13.18 39.47
C PRO A 26 -31.21 -12.48 39.44
N VAL A 27 -31.34 -11.49 38.56
CA VAL A 27 -32.64 -10.90 38.23
C VAL A 27 -33.41 -11.89 37.36
N ILE A 28 -34.31 -12.65 37.98
CA ILE A 28 -35.35 -13.39 37.28
C ILE A 28 -36.47 -12.38 36.96
N LEU A 29 -36.43 -11.80 35.77
CA LEU A 29 -37.58 -11.09 35.19
C LEU A 29 -38.62 -12.12 34.76
N ARG A 30 -39.60 -12.40 35.63
CA ARG A 30 -40.78 -13.20 35.28
C ARG A 30 -41.99 -12.29 35.15
N LYS A 31 -42.65 -12.44 33.99
CA LYS A 31 -43.91 -11.83 33.51
C LYS A 31 -43.81 -10.40 32.97
N LEU A 32 -43.72 -10.31 31.63
CA LEU A 32 -44.71 -9.63 30.78
C LEU A 32 -44.64 -10.24 29.37
N VAL A 33 -45.63 -11.06 29.05
CA VAL A 33 -45.81 -11.70 27.74
C VAL A 33 -46.60 -10.74 26.86
N HIS A 34 -45.92 -9.96 26.01
CA HIS A 34 -46.34 -9.57 24.65
C HIS A 34 -45.48 -8.41 24.12
N GLN A 35 -44.35 -8.74 23.49
CA GLN A 35 -43.81 -8.16 22.24
C GLN A 35 -42.37 -8.69 22.09
N LYS A 36 -41.91 -8.88 20.84
CA LYS A 36 -40.66 -9.56 20.50
C LYS A 36 -39.41 -8.77 20.93
N GLU A 37 -39.05 -8.81 22.21
CA GLU A 37 -37.77 -8.32 22.71
C GLU A 37 -36.87 -9.52 23.10
N VAL A 38 -35.61 -9.48 22.65
CA VAL A 38 -34.63 -10.50 22.99
C VAL A 38 -34.04 -10.13 24.34
N ASP A 39 -34.54 -10.76 25.41
CA ASP A 39 -33.92 -10.70 26.74
C ASP A 39 -32.55 -11.37 26.69
N ARG A 40 -31.49 -10.55 26.64
CA ARG A 40 -30.12 -11.03 26.77
C ARG A 40 -29.68 -10.82 28.22
N ILE A 41 -29.76 -11.88 29.02
CA ILE A 41 -29.20 -11.89 30.37
C ILE A 41 -27.68 -11.79 30.21
N ILE A 42 -27.10 -10.64 30.57
CA ILE A 42 -25.64 -10.48 30.64
C ILE A 42 -25.24 -11.07 32.00
N PRO A 43 -24.59 -12.25 32.06
CA PRO A 43 -24.15 -12.78 33.32
C PRO A 43 -23.13 -11.83 33.94
N VAL A 44 -23.34 -11.46 35.20
CA VAL A 44 -22.33 -10.74 35.97
C VAL A 44 -21.12 -11.65 36.09
N THR A 45 -19.97 -11.22 35.57
CA THR A 45 -18.72 -11.98 35.61
C THR A 45 -18.44 -12.43 37.04
N SER A 46 -18.02 -13.69 37.23
CA SER A 46 -17.68 -14.19 38.58
C SER A 46 -16.40 -13.51 39.08
N GLN A 47 -16.21 -13.42 40.41
CA GLN A 47 -14.97 -12.86 40.97
C GLN A 47 -13.73 -13.67 40.54
N GLU A 48 -13.90 -14.97 40.30
CA GLU A 48 -12.84 -15.87 39.82
C GLU A 48 -12.48 -15.62 38.34
N GLU A 49 -13.48 -15.44 37.48
CA GLU A 49 -13.26 -15.08 36.07
C GLU A 49 -12.59 -13.71 35.93
N MET A 50 -12.97 -12.72 36.76
CA MET A 50 -12.31 -11.41 36.76
C MET A 50 -10.85 -11.45 37.22
N LEU A 51 -10.47 -12.44 38.04
CA LEU A 51 -9.09 -12.64 38.50
C LEU A 51 -8.27 -13.54 37.56
N THR A 52 -8.87 -14.03 36.48
CA THR A 52 -8.16 -14.82 35.46
C THR A 52 -7.07 -13.98 34.84
N PHE A 53 -5.84 -14.53 34.78
CA PHE A 53 -4.67 -13.82 34.30
C PHE A 53 -4.88 -13.16 32.93
N ILE A 54 -5.48 -13.86 31.97
CA ILE A 54 -5.71 -13.34 30.60
C ILE A 54 -6.62 -12.11 30.63
N HIS A 55 -7.67 -12.14 31.45
CA HIS A 55 -8.62 -11.04 31.58
C HIS A 55 -7.99 -9.84 32.28
N MET A 56 -7.31 -10.06 33.42
CA MET A 56 -6.56 -9.02 34.15
C MET A 56 -5.45 -8.41 33.29
N PHE A 57 -4.69 -9.24 32.58
CA PHE A 57 -3.62 -8.76 31.71
C PHE A 57 -4.16 -7.93 30.55
N SER A 58 -5.19 -8.40 29.84
CA SER A 58 -5.76 -7.67 28.70
C SER A 58 -6.39 -6.34 29.13
N THR A 59 -7.16 -6.33 30.22
CA THR A 59 -7.79 -5.11 30.75
C THR A 59 -6.77 -4.13 31.31
N THR A 60 -5.77 -4.61 32.05
CA THR A 60 -4.71 -3.77 32.61
C THR A 60 -3.78 -3.25 31.51
N ALA A 61 -3.44 -4.07 30.51
CA ALA A 61 -2.60 -3.66 29.38
C ALA A 61 -3.30 -2.61 28.51
N THR A 62 -4.58 -2.77 28.19
CA THR A 62 -5.34 -1.76 27.43
C THR A 62 -5.50 -0.44 28.19
N ARG A 63 -5.78 -0.51 29.50
CA ARG A 63 -5.83 0.67 30.38
C ARG A 63 -4.46 1.36 30.47
N ASN A 64 -3.39 0.62 30.74
CA ASN A 64 -2.05 1.18 30.86
C ASN A 64 -1.54 1.66 29.48
N MET A 65 -1.95 1.05 28.35
CA MET A 65 -1.63 1.61 27.02
C MET A 65 -2.34 2.94 26.76
N THR A 66 -3.54 3.14 27.28
CA THR A 66 -4.28 4.42 27.10
C THR A 66 -3.86 5.50 28.10
N ASP A 67 -3.30 5.12 29.25
CA ASP A 67 -2.89 6.08 30.31
C ASP A 67 -1.38 6.28 30.43
N ASP A 68 -0.58 5.21 30.34
CA ASP A 68 0.89 5.19 30.56
C ASP A 68 1.72 5.39 29.30
N HIS A 69 1.17 5.05 28.13
CA HIS A 69 1.86 5.32 26.88
C HIS A 69 1.70 6.81 26.53
N LEU A 70 2.70 7.62 26.86
CA LEU A 70 2.63 9.08 26.80
C LEU A 70 2.00 9.63 25.50
N TRP A 71 2.43 9.15 24.32
CA TRP A 71 1.88 9.61 23.03
C TRP A 71 0.44 9.16 22.76
N ILE A 72 0.13 7.87 22.92
CA ILE A 72 -1.24 7.34 22.76
C ILE A 72 -2.18 7.98 23.78
N SER A 73 -1.68 8.26 24.98
CA SER A 73 -2.44 8.86 26.08
C SER A 73 -2.95 10.27 25.76
N VAL A 74 -2.31 11.02 24.86
CA VAL A 74 -2.80 12.34 24.43
C VAL A 74 -4.15 12.20 23.73
N VAL A 75 -4.27 11.19 22.87
CA VAL A 75 -5.43 10.96 22.00
C VAL A 75 -6.47 10.10 22.72
N ALA A 76 -6.06 8.96 23.26
CA ALA A 76 -6.93 7.96 23.87
C ALA A 76 -7.05 8.13 25.40
N ARG A 77 -7.06 9.37 25.91
CA ARG A 77 -7.13 9.62 27.37
C ARG A 77 -8.37 8.94 27.99
N PRO A 78 -8.20 8.08 29.00
CA PRO A 78 -9.33 7.52 29.72
C PRO A 78 -10.03 8.61 30.54
N ILE A 79 -11.35 8.51 30.65
CA ILE A 79 -12.23 9.54 31.23
C ILE A 79 -11.84 9.83 32.70
N PHE A 80 -11.46 8.79 33.44
CA PHE A 80 -11.13 8.81 34.86
C PHE A 80 -9.71 9.28 35.22
N SER A 81 -8.84 9.55 34.24
CA SER A 81 -7.44 9.92 34.55
C SER A 81 -7.32 11.35 35.08
N ARG A 82 -6.63 11.55 36.22
CA ARG A 82 -6.36 12.90 36.78
C ARG A 82 -5.34 13.71 35.94
N PHE A 83 -4.59 13.03 35.06
CA PHE A 83 -3.60 13.61 34.15
C PHE A 83 -4.28 14.16 32.88
N THR A 84 -4.19 15.48 32.64
CA THR A 84 -4.91 16.16 31.56
C THR A 84 -4.21 16.02 30.21
N ARG A 85 -4.95 16.24 29.10
CA ARG A 85 -4.38 16.23 27.74
C ARG A 85 -3.28 17.29 27.57
N VAL A 86 -3.45 18.48 28.15
CA VAL A 86 -2.46 19.57 28.06
C VAL A 86 -1.15 19.19 28.76
N GLU A 87 -1.24 18.54 29.92
CA GLU A 87 -0.04 18.07 30.64
C GLU A 87 0.65 16.92 29.92
N ARG A 88 -0.12 16.01 29.29
CA ARG A 88 0.44 14.95 28.44
C ARG A 88 1.20 15.54 27.26
N VAL A 89 0.63 16.54 26.59
CA VAL A 89 1.29 17.26 25.49
C VAL A 89 2.55 17.97 25.97
N ALA A 90 2.51 18.62 27.13
CA ALA A 90 3.69 19.27 27.72
C ALA A 90 4.80 18.25 28.06
N CYS A 91 4.45 17.08 28.59
CA CYS A 91 5.39 15.99 28.83
C CYS A 91 5.92 15.36 27.52
N CYS A 92 5.10 15.24 26.47
CA CYS A 92 5.55 14.82 25.12
C CYS A 92 6.58 15.81 24.56
N LEU A 93 6.30 17.11 24.70
CA LEU A 93 7.18 18.17 24.26
C LEU A 93 8.49 18.14 25.05
N LEU A 94 8.44 17.94 26.37
CA LEU A 94 9.62 17.76 27.20
C LEU A 94 10.44 16.52 26.79
N LEU A 95 9.79 15.37 26.51
CA LEU A 95 10.47 14.16 26.02
C LEU A 95 11.21 14.43 24.71
N LEU A 96 10.58 15.16 23.78
CA LEU A 96 11.20 15.52 22.51
C LEU A 96 12.44 16.38 22.74
N TYR A 97 12.36 17.46 23.51
CA TYR A 97 13.51 18.33 23.76
C TYR A 97 14.62 17.67 24.59
N LEU A 98 14.28 16.82 25.56
CA LEU A 98 15.28 16.04 26.29
C LEU A 98 15.96 15.01 25.37
N SER A 99 15.23 14.41 24.42
CA SER A 99 15.81 13.51 23.42
C SER A 99 16.71 14.25 22.42
N MET A 100 16.38 15.50 22.08
CA MET A 100 17.24 16.39 21.29
C MET A 100 18.53 16.73 22.04
N LEU A 101 18.41 17.12 23.31
CA LEU A 101 19.56 17.43 24.14
C LEU A 101 20.47 16.20 24.32
N GLY A 102 19.91 15.05 24.70
CA GLY A 102 20.69 13.86 24.98
C GLY A 102 21.36 13.30 23.72
N SER A 103 20.73 13.41 22.55
CA SER A 103 21.40 13.09 21.27
C SER A 103 22.52 14.08 20.92
N CYS A 104 22.36 15.38 21.18
CA CYS A 104 23.44 16.38 20.96
C CYS A 104 24.71 16.07 21.75
N MET A 105 24.59 15.55 22.97
CA MET A 105 25.74 15.28 23.85
C MET A 105 26.73 14.26 23.28
N PHE A 106 26.28 13.34 22.42
CA PHE A 106 27.12 12.28 21.85
C PHE A 106 27.97 12.71 20.65
N TYR A 107 27.65 13.84 20.00
CA TYR A 107 28.36 14.31 18.79
C TYR A 107 29.40 15.40 19.07
N LYS A 108 29.80 15.58 20.33
CA LYS A 108 30.85 16.54 20.73
C LYS A 108 32.22 16.11 20.19
N GLY A 109 32.76 16.86 19.24
CA GLY A 109 34.18 16.78 18.85
C GLY A 109 34.56 15.69 17.84
N GLU A 110 33.61 14.97 17.25
CA GLU A 110 33.93 14.04 16.16
C GLU A 110 34.07 14.79 14.82
N GLY A 111 35.31 14.93 14.35
CA GLY A 111 35.59 15.28 12.95
C GLY A 111 34.98 14.25 11.99
N SER A 112 34.99 14.57 10.69
CA SER A 112 34.39 13.76 9.62
C SER A 112 35.05 12.38 9.43
N VAL A 113 34.79 11.43 10.33
CA VAL A 113 35.20 10.04 10.14
C VAL A 113 34.15 9.35 9.27
N LYS A 114 34.56 8.99 8.04
CA LYS A 114 33.83 8.06 7.16
C LYS A 114 33.90 6.67 7.80
N GLN A 115 32.84 6.25 8.49
CA GLN A 115 32.72 4.86 8.95
C GLN A 115 32.06 3.99 7.87
N PRO A 116 32.52 2.75 7.64
CA PRO A 116 32.12 1.90 6.51
C PRO A 116 30.79 1.12 6.72
N ASN A 117 30.00 1.43 7.74
CA ASN A 117 28.80 0.67 8.11
C ASN A 117 27.54 1.54 8.05
N LEU A 118 27.14 1.93 6.84
CA LEU A 118 25.94 2.72 6.60
C LEU A 118 24.80 1.79 6.13
N ILE A 119 23.73 1.67 6.91
CA ILE A 119 22.47 1.09 6.44
C ILE A 119 21.65 2.26 5.87
N SER A 120 21.71 2.47 4.55
CA SER A 120 20.95 3.52 3.88
C SER A 120 19.49 3.11 3.72
N LEU A 121 18.58 3.80 4.43
CA LEU A 121 17.14 3.69 4.25
C LEU A 121 16.66 5.04 3.72
N GLY A 122 16.69 5.19 2.39
CA GLY A 122 16.46 6.48 1.72
C GLY A 122 17.63 7.48 1.95
N PRO A 123 17.37 8.79 2.12
CA PRO A 123 18.41 9.81 2.29
C PRO A 123 19.11 9.75 3.66
N PHE A 124 18.66 8.89 4.58
CA PHE A 124 19.22 8.71 5.91
C PHE A 124 20.00 7.40 5.99
N GLY A 125 21.25 7.48 6.43
CA GLY A 125 22.12 6.33 6.61
C GLY A 125 22.31 6.03 8.09
N PHE A 126 21.79 4.91 8.56
CA PHE A 126 21.86 4.51 9.96
C PHE A 126 23.13 3.71 10.25
N THR A 127 23.91 4.15 11.25
CA THR A 127 25.07 3.40 11.76
C THR A 127 24.73 2.67 13.07
N PRO A 128 25.41 1.57 13.43
CA PRO A 128 25.25 0.92 14.74
C PRO A 128 25.51 1.87 15.92
N THR A 129 26.37 2.87 15.74
CA THR A 129 26.62 3.91 16.74
C THR A 129 25.39 4.79 16.97
N GLU A 130 24.61 5.11 15.92
CA GLU A 130 23.36 5.85 16.05
C GLU A 130 22.29 5.06 16.83
N PHE A 131 22.21 3.74 16.64
CA PHE A 131 21.34 2.87 17.44
C PHE A 131 21.75 2.84 18.92
N TYR A 132 23.05 2.76 19.21
CA TYR A 132 23.56 2.83 20.57
C TYR A 132 23.20 4.16 21.25
N VAL A 133 23.45 5.28 20.57
CA VAL A 133 23.06 6.62 21.03
C VAL A 133 21.56 6.68 21.28
N ALA A 134 20.74 6.15 20.38
CA ALA A 134 19.29 6.15 20.51
C ALA A 134 18.76 5.36 21.72
N ILE A 135 19.38 4.22 22.06
CA ILE A 135 19.01 3.40 23.23
C ILE A 135 19.42 4.11 24.53
N VAL A 136 20.66 4.59 24.60
CA VAL A 136 21.17 5.28 25.80
C VAL A 136 20.40 6.59 26.05
N ASN A 137 20.06 7.32 25.00
CA ASN A 137 19.23 8.53 25.08
C ASN A 137 17.82 8.22 25.63
N ASN A 138 17.20 7.13 25.20
CA ASN A 138 15.91 6.70 25.76
C ASN A 138 15.98 6.35 27.24
N LEU A 139 17.08 5.78 27.71
CA LEU A 139 17.29 5.49 29.13
C LEU A 139 17.55 6.78 29.94
N LEU A 140 18.33 7.71 29.40
CA LEU A 140 18.65 8.98 30.06
C LEU A 140 17.42 9.87 30.23
N THR A 141 16.58 9.95 29.19
CA THR A 141 15.37 10.79 29.18
C THR A 141 14.28 10.24 30.10
N PHE A 142 14.28 8.93 30.40
CA PHE A 142 13.27 8.28 31.22
C PHE A 142 13.17 8.84 32.65
N ILE A 143 14.30 9.10 33.30
CA ILE A 143 14.37 9.49 34.72
C ILE A 143 13.65 10.82 35.01
N PRO A 144 14.00 11.95 34.34
CA PRO A 144 13.32 13.23 34.59
C PRO A 144 11.84 13.20 34.19
N LEU A 145 11.49 12.46 33.12
CA LEU A 145 10.11 12.32 32.67
C LEU A 145 9.26 11.52 33.66
N PHE A 146 9.79 10.42 34.19
CA PHE A 146 9.08 9.61 35.17
C PHE A 146 8.72 10.42 36.42
N LEU A 147 9.66 11.22 36.93
CA LEU A 147 9.45 12.08 38.09
C LEU A 147 8.30 13.07 37.87
N ILE A 148 8.31 13.79 36.73
CA ILE A 148 7.28 14.79 36.41
C ILE A 148 5.92 14.13 36.21
N ILE A 149 5.87 13.00 35.49
CA ILE A 149 4.63 12.24 35.26
C ILE A 149 4.07 11.71 36.59
N TYR A 150 4.92 11.22 37.49
CA TYR A 150 4.52 10.73 38.80
C TYR A 150 3.85 11.84 39.64
N ILE A 151 4.43 13.05 39.66
CA ILE A 151 3.87 14.18 40.39
C ILE A 151 2.52 14.62 39.78
N PHE A 152 2.42 14.71 38.45
CA PHE A 152 1.16 15.08 37.80
C PHE A 152 0.04 14.08 38.09
N ARG A 153 0.34 12.78 38.11
CA ARG A 153 -0.64 11.71 38.37
C ARG A 153 -1.14 11.70 39.81
N ASN A 154 -0.25 11.88 40.79
CA ASN A 154 -0.63 11.86 42.20
C ASN A 154 -1.23 13.19 42.68
N SER A 155 -1.21 14.26 41.87
CA SER A 155 -1.78 15.56 42.23
C SER A 155 -3.30 15.63 42.05
N ARG A 156 -4.03 16.21 43.01
CA ARG A 156 -5.49 16.44 42.92
C ARG A 156 -5.83 17.56 41.94
N LEU A 157 -6.94 17.40 41.19
CA LEU A 157 -7.50 18.44 40.33
C LEU A 157 -8.19 19.52 41.18
N ARG A 158 -8.13 20.80 40.75
CA ARG A 158 -8.81 21.92 41.44
C ARG A 158 -10.34 21.84 41.35
N VAL A 159 -10.86 21.16 40.33
CA VAL A 159 -12.29 20.86 40.15
C VAL A 159 -12.41 19.35 39.89
N SER A 160 -13.15 18.63 40.75
CA SER A 160 -13.32 17.18 40.63
C SER A 160 -14.15 16.81 39.40
N HIS A 161 -13.90 15.63 38.82
CA HIS A 161 -14.75 15.06 37.77
C HIS A 161 -16.18 14.91 38.26
N ALA A 162 -16.31 14.50 39.52
CA ALA A 162 -17.54 14.34 40.27
C ALA A 162 -18.41 15.61 40.24
N THR A 163 -17.81 16.80 40.39
CA THR A 163 -18.53 18.10 40.35
C THR A 163 -19.06 18.44 38.96
N LYS A 164 -18.32 18.11 37.89
CA LYS A 164 -18.77 18.29 36.51
C LYS A 164 -19.85 17.29 36.12
N LEU A 165 -19.71 16.05 36.58
CA LEU A 165 -20.69 14.99 36.40
C LEU A 165 -22.01 15.36 37.09
N ARG A 166 -21.94 15.85 38.33
CA ARG A 166 -23.09 16.38 39.07
C ARG A 166 -23.82 17.46 38.27
N HIS A 167 -23.10 18.47 37.78
CA HIS A 167 -23.69 19.55 36.99
C HIS A 167 -24.33 19.07 35.68
N ALA A 168 -23.72 18.10 34.98
CA ALA A 168 -24.27 17.54 33.74
C ALA A 168 -25.50 16.64 34.00
N ILE A 169 -25.51 15.92 35.12
CA ILE A 169 -26.66 15.10 35.54
C ILE A 169 -27.82 16.00 35.97
N GLU A 170 -27.55 17.06 36.74
CA GLU A 170 -28.54 18.08 37.12
C GLU A 170 -29.14 18.73 35.87
N GLU A 171 -28.32 19.18 34.91
CA GLU A 171 -28.79 19.76 33.64
C GLU A 171 -29.72 18.80 32.86
N HIS A 172 -29.38 17.51 32.79
CA HIS A 172 -30.18 16.52 32.06
C HIS A 172 -31.46 16.09 32.81
N LEU A 173 -31.41 16.00 34.14
CA LEU A 173 -32.57 15.69 34.98
C LEU A 173 -33.57 16.86 34.95
N ASP A 174 -33.06 18.09 35.02
CA ASP A 174 -33.87 19.31 34.94
C ASP A 174 -34.52 19.42 33.55
N GLU A 175 -33.78 19.19 32.46
CA GLU A 175 -34.31 19.19 31.08
C GLU A 175 -35.46 18.17 30.90
N LYS A 176 -35.32 16.96 31.45
CA LYS A 176 -36.38 15.93 31.43
C LYS A 176 -37.59 16.29 32.28
N LEU A 177 -37.39 16.93 33.44
CA LEU A 177 -38.47 17.43 34.30
C LEU A 177 -39.24 18.56 33.61
N TYR A 178 -38.56 19.43 32.87
CA TYR A 178 -39.20 20.48 32.05
C TYR A 178 -40.04 19.89 30.91
N LEU A 179 -39.52 18.90 30.17
CA LEU A 179 -40.28 18.17 29.14
C LEU A 179 -41.47 17.38 29.70
N GLY A 180 -41.32 16.80 30.90
CA GLY A 180 -42.40 16.13 31.64
C GLY A 180 -43.47 17.08 32.16
N LYS A 181 -43.10 18.29 32.61
CA LYS A 181 -44.06 19.34 32.98
C LYS A 181 -44.78 19.90 31.75
N ALA A 182 -44.08 20.06 30.63
CA ALA A 182 -44.67 20.53 29.38
C ALA A 182 -45.69 19.52 28.79
N SER A 183 -45.44 18.22 28.91
CA SER A 183 -46.40 17.18 28.52
C SER A 183 -47.59 17.08 29.51
N PHE A 184 -47.35 17.32 30.81
CA PHE A 184 -48.40 17.35 31.82
C PHE A 184 -49.34 18.56 31.68
N ILE A 185 -48.81 19.74 31.32
CA ILE A 185 -49.60 20.97 31.09
C ILE A 185 -50.55 20.82 29.89
N TYR A 186 -50.21 20.01 28.88
CA TYR A 186 -51.11 19.70 27.77
C TYR A 186 -52.23 18.70 28.14
N SER A 187 -52.09 17.93 29.23
CA SER A 187 -53.10 16.99 29.70
C SER A 187 -53.94 17.47 30.89
N THR A 188 -53.58 18.58 31.54
CA THR A 188 -54.26 19.08 32.75
C THR A 188 -54.86 20.47 32.59
N GLN A 189 -55.66 20.65 31.54
CA GLN A 189 -56.60 21.77 31.43
C GLN A 189 -58.04 21.39 31.84
N SER A 190 -58.23 20.22 32.45
CA SER A 190 -59.49 19.78 33.05
C SER A 190 -59.25 19.12 34.40
N ALA A 191 -59.07 19.93 35.44
CA ALA A 191 -59.40 19.68 36.85
C ALA A 191 -58.45 20.47 37.74
N ILE A 192 -58.91 21.64 38.20
CA ILE A 192 -58.38 22.30 39.39
C ILE A 192 -59.46 22.14 40.46
N GLN A 193 -59.15 21.53 41.60
CA GLN A 193 -59.48 22.10 42.90
C GLN A 193 -58.82 21.36 44.07
N ASP A 194 -58.20 22.18 44.94
CA ASP A 194 -57.82 21.99 46.34
C ASP A 194 -56.80 20.86 46.62
N THR A 195 -55.69 21.06 47.35
CA THR A 195 -55.51 21.77 48.63
C THR A 195 -54.08 22.27 48.78
N SER A 196 -53.95 23.36 49.55
CA SER A 196 -52.71 23.96 50.04
C SER A 196 -51.96 23.09 51.04
N GLU A 197 -50.66 22.90 50.85
CA GLU A 197 -49.63 22.97 51.89
C GLU A 197 -48.28 23.22 51.20
N ASN A 198 -47.74 24.43 51.39
CA ASN A 198 -46.45 24.84 50.86
C ASN A 198 -45.37 24.36 51.84
N GLU A 199 -44.58 23.37 51.44
CA GLU A 199 -43.21 23.21 51.92
C GLU A 199 -42.27 23.64 50.79
N ASP A 200 -41.55 24.73 51.02
CA ASP A 200 -40.58 25.29 50.08
C ASP A 200 -39.40 24.32 49.88
N PRO A 201 -39.09 23.88 48.64
CA PRO A 201 -37.98 22.96 48.35
C PRO A 201 -36.59 23.55 48.67
N GLU A 202 -36.48 24.86 48.85
CA GLU A 202 -35.24 25.56 49.20
C GLU A 202 -34.81 25.31 50.65
N ALA A 203 -35.74 25.09 51.59
CA ALA A 203 -35.41 24.91 53.00
C ALA A 203 -34.85 23.50 53.34
N LEU A 204 -35.12 22.49 52.50
CA LEU A 204 -34.53 21.16 52.63
C LEU A 204 -33.15 21.05 51.95
N ALA A 205 -32.81 21.98 51.06
CA ALA A 205 -31.52 22.04 50.40
C ALA A 205 -30.43 22.66 51.30
N GLU A 206 -30.78 23.68 52.11
CA GLU A 206 -29.83 24.29 53.06
C GLU A 206 -29.41 23.32 54.19
N ASN A 207 -30.34 22.49 54.69
CA ASN A 207 -30.03 21.53 55.75
C ASN A 207 -29.17 20.33 55.30
N ALA A 208 -29.07 20.09 53.98
CA ALA A 208 -28.22 19.03 53.42
C ALA A 208 -26.77 19.50 53.20
N ASP A 209 -26.55 20.80 52.97
CA ASP A 209 -25.21 21.38 52.77
C ASP A 209 -24.45 21.51 54.11
N ASP A 210 -25.15 21.76 55.21
CA ASP A 210 -24.55 21.94 56.55
C ASP A 210 -23.99 20.66 57.20
N THR A 211 -24.24 19.48 56.62
CA THR A 211 -23.70 18.20 57.14
C THR A 211 -22.41 17.73 56.46
N GLU A 212 -21.92 18.42 55.42
CA GLU A 212 -20.70 18.01 54.69
C GLU A 212 -19.38 18.42 55.36
N ASP A 213 -19.39 19.35 56.33
CA ASP A 213 -18.14 19.97 56.83
C ASP A 213 -17.46 19.26 58.04
N LYS A 214 -17.98 18.12 58.51
CA LYS A 214 -17.45 17.40 59.68
C LYS A 214 -16.93 15.99 59.40
N GLU A 215 -16.05 15.82 58.42
CA GLU A 215 -15.16 14.63 58.38
C GLU A 215 -13.88 14.87 57.55
N LYS A 216 -12.98 15.74 58.05
CA LYS A 216 -11.61 15.86 57.50
C LYS A 216 -10.61 15.14 58.40
N GLY A 217 -10.50 13.83 58.20
CA GLY A 217 -9.34 13.06 58.62
C GLY A 217 -8.08 13.54 57.88
N ARG A 218 -7.04 13.90 58.65
CA ARG A 218 -5.72 14.34 58.16
C ARG A 218 -5.12 13.34 57.16
N THR A 219 -4.88 13.77 55.93
CA THR A 219 -3.86 13.16 55.04
C THR A 219 -2.86 14.26 54.64
N LEU A 220 -1.65 14.14 55.15
CA LEU A 220 -0.51 14.99 54.78
C LEU A 220 -0.11 14.65 53.33
N PHE A 221 0.18 15.68 52.53
CA PHE A 221 0.80 15.61 51.20
C PHE A 221 -0.06 15.06 50.03
N CYS A 222 -1.06 15.82 49.55
CA CYS A 222 -1.19 16.16 48.11
C CYS A 222 -2.36 17.14 47.84
N GLY A 223 -2.13 18.44 48.03
CA GLY A 223 -3.04 19.49 47.55
C GLY A 223 -2.81 19.80 46.07
N TRP A 224 -3.74 20.54 45.43
CA TRP A 224 -3.62 21.05 44.06
C TRP A 224 -2.33 21.85 43.80
N GLN A 225 -1.69 22.37 44.85
CA GLN A 225 -0.42 23.11 44.81
C GLN A 225 0.77 22.30 44.26
N MET A 226 0.81 20.97 44.45
CA MET A 226 1.86 20.11 43.88
C MET A 226 1.86 20.12 42.34
N ARG A 227 0.72 20.44 41.74
CA ARG A 227 0.58 20.56 40.29
C ARG A 227 1.26 21.82 39.75
N ILE A 228 1.24 22.92 40.51
CA ILE A 228 1.96 24.16 40.18
C ILE A 228 3.46 23.90 40.21
N PHE A 229 3.94 23.18 41.22
CA PHE A 229 5.34 22.76 41.31
C PHE A 229 5.76 21.88 40.12
N ALA A 230 4.93 20.93 39.70
CA ALA A 230 5.19 20.10 38.52
C ALA A 230 5.30 20.92 37.23
N TRP A 231 4.42 21.91 37.04
CA TRP A 231 4.51 22.84 35.91
C TRP A 231 5.78 23.70 35.93
N LEU A 232 6.17 24.20 37.10
CA LEU A 232 7.40 24.98 37.27
C LEU A 232 8.64 24.13 36.96
N LEU A 233 8.70 22.90 37.48
CA LEU A 233 9.76 21.93 37.18
C LEU A 233 9.84 21.61 35.68
N LEU A 234 8.69 21.38 35.04
CA LEU A 234 8.61 21.11 33.60
C LEU A 234 9.14 22.27 32.76
N ILE A 235 8.73 23.50 33.07
CA ILE A 235 9.17 24.70 32.34
C ILE A 235 10.68 24.91 32.50
N ILE A 236 11.23 24.72 33.69
CA ILE A 236 12.68 24.81 33.94
C ILE A 236 13.43 23.75 33.12
N CYS A 237 13.04 22.48 33.21
CA CYS A 237 13.66 21.41 32.44
C CYS A 237 13.57 21.66 30.93
N LEU A 238 12.46 22.21 30.46
CA LEU A 238 12.27 22.56 29.06
C LEU A 238 13.20 23.70 28.64
N GLY A 239 13.28 24.78 29.42
CA GLY A 239 14.16 25.92 29.14
C GLY A 239 15.63 25.50 29.09
N ILE A 240 16.06 24.64 30.02
CA ILE A 240 17.41 24.06 30.02
C ILE A 240 17.64 23.23 28.75
N ALA A 241 16.71 22.33 28.41
CA ALA A 241 16.87 21.48 27.21
C ALA A 241 16.94 22.30 25.92
N VAL A 242 16.07 23.31 25.76
CA VAL A 242 16.06 24.19 24.58
C VAL A 242 17.36 24.98 24.47
N THR A 243 17.78 25.66 25.55
CA THR A 243 18.99 26.51 25.54
C THR A 243 20.24 25.71 25.20
N PHE A 244 20.47 24.58 25.86
CA PHE A 244 21.63 23.74 25.55
C PHE A 244 21.56 23.12 24.15
N THR A 245 20.39 22.67 23.69
CA THR A 245 20.23 22.15 22.32
C THR A 245 20.57 23.25 21.29
N THR A 246 20.15 24.50 21.51
CA THR A 246 20.51 25.61 20.62
C THR A 246 22.01 25.90 20.64
N PHE A 247 22.67 25.91 21.81
CA PHE A 247 24.12 26.11 21.89
C PHE A 247 24.90 25.00 21.18
N TYR A 248 24.50 23.74 21.34
CA TYR A 248 25.10 22.62 20.61
C TYR A 248 24.82 22.70 19.10
N GLY A 249 23.61 23.09 18.71
CA GLY A 249 23.21 23.22 17.31
C GLY A 249 24.04 24.24 16.54
N VAL A 250 24.38 25.39 17.15
CA VAL A 250 25.27 26.40 16.54
C VAL A 250 26.69 25.88 16.33
N MET A 251 27.15 24.92 17.15
CA MET A 251 28.47 24.33 17.04
C MET A 251 28.60 23.22 15.99
N PHE A 252 27.50 22.76 15.40
CA PHE A 252 27.52 21.63 14.46
C PHE A 252 27.80 22.06 13.02
N GLY A 253 28.64 21.30 12.32
CA GLY A 253 28.79 21.38 10.86
C GLY A 253 27.70 20.60 10.12
N GLU A 254 27.64 20.74 8.79
CA GLU A 254 26.61 20.09 7.96
C GLU A 254 26.56 18.56 8.14
N ALA A 255 27.73 17.91 8.20
CA ALA A 255 27.83 16.46 8.33
C ALA A 255 27.41 15.95 9.72
N THR A 256 27.74 16.66 10.79
CA THR A 256 27.33 16.28 12.15
C THR A 256 25.85 16.58 12.37
N CYS A 257 25.31 17.64 11.77
CA CYS A 257 23.89 17.96 11.81
C CYS A 257 23.04 16.85 11.15
N LYS A 258 23.46 16.33 9.97
CA LYS A 258 22.79 15.20 9.32
C LYS A 258 22.79 13.92 10.18
N LYS A 259 23.92 13.58 10.82
CA LYS A 259 24.04 12.43 11.73
C LYS A 259 23.19 12.60 12.99
N TRP A 260 23.19 13.80 13.57
CA TRP A 260 22.38 14.13 14.74
C TRP A 260 20.88 14.04 14.42
N LEU A 261 20.44 14.54 13.27
CA LEU A 261 19.05 14.43 12.84
C LEU A 261 18.61 12.96 12.65
N SER A 262 19.50 12.13 12.07
CA SER A 262 19.28 10.69 11.91
C SER A 262 19.09 9.98 13.27
N SER A 263 19.99 10.22 14.22
CA SER A 263 19.91 9.61 15.55
C SER A 263 18.76 10.15 16.41
N LEU A 264 18.41 11.42 16.27
CA LEU A 264 17.21 12.01 16.89
C LEU A 264 15.95 11.29 16.43
N PHE A 265 15.79 11.16 15.11
CA PHE A 265 14.64 10.49 14.51
C PHE A 265 14.58 9.04 14.99
N LEU A 266 15.70 8.32 14.94
CA LEU A 266 15.78 6.94 15.41
C LEU A 266 15.44 6.81 16.91
N SER A 267 15.96 7.68 17.75
CA SER A 267 15.70 7.70 19.19
C SER A 267 14.22 7.95 19.50
N PHE A 268 13.59 8.89 18.79
CA PHE A 268 12.17 9.17 18.89
C PHE A 268 11.31 7.94 18.55
N PHE A 269 11.56 7.29 17.40
CA PHE A 269 10.77 6.12 17.00
C PHE A 269 11.01 4.90 17.91
N ILE A 270 12.24 4.67 18.37
CA ILE A 270 12.52 3.63 19.37
C ILE A 270 11.79 3.93 20.68
N SER A 271 11.70 5.20 21.08
CA SER A 271 10.95 5.62 22.28
C SER A 271 9.47 5.27 22.15
N VAL A 272 8.85 5.71 21.05
CA VAL A 272 7.41 5.63 20.81
C VAL A 272 6.97 4.19 20.52
N LEU A 273 7.70 3.46 19.65
CA LEU A 273 7.25 2.17 19.13
C LEU A 273 7.74 0.97 19.96
N LEU A 274 8.85 1.11 20.70
CA LEU A 274 9.46 0.00 21.42
C LEU A 274 9.51 0.25 22.93
N ALA A 275 10.20 1.30 23.39
CA ALA A 275 10.48 1.51 24.81
C ALA A 275 9.21 1.74 25.64
N GLN A 276 8.30 2.59 25.17
CA GLN A 276 7.04 2.87 25.86
C GLN A 276 6.10 1.64 25.90
N PRO A 277 5.82 0.94 24.79
CA PRO A 277 5.02 -0.29 24.84
C PRO A 277 5.61 -1.40 25.72
N ILE A 278 6.94 -1.60 25.68
CA ILE A 278 7.61 -2.59 26.53
C ILE A 278 7.41 -2.25 28.01
N LYS A 279 7.59 -0.97 28.40
CA LYS A 279 7.32 -0.52 29.78
C LYS A 279 5.89 -0.83 30.21
N VAL A 280 4.92 -0.49 29.36
CA VAL A 280 3.49 -0.71 29.64
C VAL A 280 3.16 -2.18 29.80
N LEU A 281 3.70 -3.03 28.93
CA LEU A 281 3.51 -4.48 29.00
C LEU A 281 4.19 -5.07 30.24
N LEU A 282 5.42 -4.66 30.56
CA LEU A 282 6.13 -5.13 31.77
C LEU A 282 5.38 -4.72 33.05
N LEU A 283 4.85 -3.50 33.12
CA LEU A 283 4.02 -3.07 34.24
C LEU A 283 2.72 -3.88 34.30
N ALA A 284 2.03 -4.08 33.18
CA ALA A 284 0.80 -4.87 33.14
C ALA A 284 1.04 -6.34 33.54
N VAL A 285 2.15 -6.96 33.11
CA VAL A 285 2.58 -8.29 33.55
C VAL A 285 2.87 -8.29 35.04
N PHE A 286 3.67 -7.34 35.53
CA PHE A 286 4.02 -7.20 36.95
C PHE A 286 2.78 -7.09 37.84
N PHE A 287 1.83 -6.20 37.50
CA PHE A 287 0.59 -6.05 38.27
C PHE A 287 -0.33 -7.28 38.16
N SER A 288 -0.39 -7.93 37.00
CA SER A 288 -1.20 -9.14 36.80
C SER A 288 -0.66 -10.36 37.57
N PHE A 289 0.66 -10.44 37.81
CA PHE A 289 1.29 -11.54 38.56
C PHE A 289 1.41 -11.26 40.07
N ILE A 290 1.81 -10.05 40.47
CA ILE A 290 2.27 -9.76 41.85
C ILE A 290 1.24 -8.96 42.66
N CYS A 291 0.49 -8.04 42.04
CA CYS A 291 -0.43 -7.14 42.75
C CYS A 291 -1.89 -7.37 42.32
N LYS A 292 -2.49 -8.49 42.75
CA LYS A 292 -3.90 -8.81 42.45
C LYS A 292 -4.93 -7.80 43.01
N SER A 293 -4.56 -6.86 43.88
CA SER A 293 -5.50 -5.99 44.60
C SER A 293 -5.21 -4.47 44.58
N THR A 294 -3.99 -4.02 44.28
CA THR A 294 -3.57 -2.63 44.56
C THR A 294 -4.11 -1.60 43.57
N ASP A 295 -4.32 -1.97 42.30
CA ASP A 295 -4.81 -1.04 41.27
C ASP A 295 -6.31 -0.68 41.40
N ARG A 296 -6.98 -1.25 42.41
CA ARG A 296 -8.36 -0.94 42.75
C ARG A 296 -8.50 0.31 43.63
N VAL A 297 -7.45 0.79 44.30
CA VAL A 297 -7.59 1.85 45.32
C VAL A 297 -8.03 3.20 44.73
N ASP A 298 -7.41 3.67 43.64
CA ASP A 298 -7.82 4.93 42.98
C ASP A 298 -9.21 4.84 42.32
N GLN A 299 -9.57 3.65 41.84
CA GLN A 299 -10.90 3.38 41.28
C GLN A 299 -11.95 3.31 42.38
N ILE A 300 -11.65 2.65 43.51
CA ILE A 300 -12.54 2.57 44.67
C ILE A 300 -12.82 3.97 45.22
N GLU A 301 -11.80 4.84 45.36
CA GLU A 301 -12.01 6.24 45.78
C GLU A 301 -12.94 7.01 44.83
N ILE A 302 -12.76 6.89 43.50
CA ILE A 302 -13.58 7.62 42.51
C ILE A 302 -15.00 7.04 42.45
N PHE A 303 -15.14 5.71 42.51
CA PHE A 303 -16.45 5.06 42.52
C PHE A 303 -17.22 5.35 43.80
N GLU A 304 -16.55 5.42 44.96
CA GLU A 304 -17.18 5.88 46.21
C GLU A 304 -17.62 7.35 46.12
N GLU A 305 -16.87 8.22 45.44
CA GLU A 305 -17.23 9.62 45.20
C GLU A 305 -18.44 9.73 44.24
N GLU A 306 -18.49 8.92 43.18
CA GLU A 306 -19.63 8.83 42.25
C GLU A 306 -20.88 8.23 42.90
N ASP A 307 -20.75 7.15 43.66
CA ASP A 307 -21.85 6.51 44.39
C ASP A 307 -22.45 7.48 45.42
N ARG A 308 -21.61 8.22 46.16
CA ARG A 308 -22.07 9.27 47.08
C ARG A 308 -22.84 10.36 46.35
N ILE A 309 -22.39 10.81 45.18
CA ILE A 309 -23.06 11.84 44.37
C ILE A 309 -24.39 11.34 43.81
N ILE A 310 -24.44 10.09 43.36
CA ILE A 310 -25.68 9.47 42.89
C ILE A 310 -26.67 9.33 44.05
N GLN A 311 -26.20 9.02 45.25
CA GLN A 311 -27.04 8.95 46.45
C GLN A 311 -27.56 10.34 46.87
N THR A 312 -26.74 11.38 46.80
CA THR A 312 -27.15 12.77 47.13
C THR A 312 -28.11 13.35 46.09
N LEU A 313 -27.85 13.15 44.80
CA LEU A 313 -28.78 13.50 43.72
C LEU A 313 -30.08 12.69 43.82
N GLY A 314 -29.98 11.41 44.17
CA GLY A 314 -31.13 10.54 44.39
C GLY A 314 -32.03 11.04 45.54
N LYS A 315 -31.42 11.51 46.63
CA LYS A 315 -32.16 12.17 47.72
C LYS A 315 -32.80 13.50 47.27
N ARG A 316 -32.05 14.36 46.55
CA ARG A 316 -32.51 15.68 46.07
C ARG A 316 -33.71 15.57 45.12
N TYR A 317 -33.67 14.64 44.17
CA TYR A 317 -34.76 14.42 43.20
C TYR A 317 -35.75 13.33 43.63
N GLN A 318 -35.72 12.90 44.90
CA GLN A 318 -36.56 11.82 45.46
C GLN A 318 -36.50 10.47 44.71
N LEU A 319 -35.41 10.21 43.98
CA LEU A 319 -35.14 8.94 43.34
C LEU A 319 -34.63 7.95 44.42
N ARG A 320 -35.52 7.14 45.00
CA ARG A 320 -35.12 6.02 45.88
C ARG A 320 -34.38 4.95 45.07
N MET A 321 -33.05 4.97 45.11
CA MET A 321 -32.18 4.04 44.37
C MET A 321 -31.41 3.07 45.29
N ASP A 322 -31.85 2.88 46.54
CA ASP A 322 -31.17 2.01 47.51
C ASP A 322 -31.61 0.53 47.44
N ARG A 323 -30.65 -0.35 47.75
CA ARG A 323 -30.69 -1.82 47.75
C ARG A 323 -31.70 -2.43 48.75
N GLU A 324 -32.30 -1.63 49.63
CA GLU A 324 -33.20 -2.06 50.70
C GLU A 324 -34.58 -2.53 50.23
N TYR A 325 -35.02 -2.16 49.03
CA TYR A 325 -36.32 -2.62 48.49
C TYR A 325 -36.39 -4.15 48.28
N LEU A 326 -35.25 -4.84 48.22
CA LEU A 326 -35.18 -6.30 48.02
C LEU A 326 -35.33 -7.12 49.31
N ASN A 327 -35.23 -6.51 50.49
CA ASN A 327 -35.47 -7.21 51.76
C ASN A 327 -36.93 -7.05 52.16
N ASN A 328 -37.72 -8.08 51.86
CA ASN A 328 -39.11 -8.21 52.29
C ASN A 328 -39.22 -8.13 53.81
N ASN A 329 -39.83 -7.06 54.33
CA ASN A 329 -40.71 -7.08 55.52
C ASN A 329 -41.54 -5.79 55.74
N TYR A 330 -41.73 -4.94 54.72
CA TYR A 330 -42.61 -3.74 54.82
C TYR A 330 -43.56 -3.63 53.61
N LEU A 331 -44.38 -4.67 53.38
CA LEU A 331 -45.47 -4.64 52.39
C LEU A 331 -46.84 -4.55 53.07
N SER A 332 -46.98 -3.62 54.03
CA SER A 332 -48.26 -3.38 54.70
C SER A 332 -48.52 -1.92 55.00
N ASP A 333 -48.17 -1.01 54.09
CA ASP A 333 -48.77 0.33 54.07
C ASP A 333 -48.86 0.90 52.65
N ASP A 334 -49.99 1.55 52.38
CA ASP A 334 -50.45 2.08 51.09
C ASP A 334 -49.58 3.24 50.59
N PHE A 335 -48.45 2.92 49.96
CA PHE A 335 -47.69 3.90 49.17
C PHE A 335 -47.39 3.32 47.78
N ARG A 336 -47.97 3.89 46.73
CA ARG A 336 -47.63 3.56 45.33
C ARG A 336 -46.46 4.45 44.88
N PRO A 337 -45.21 3.97 44.83
CA PRO A 337 -44.14 4.76 44.24
C PRO A 337 -44.42 4.92 42.75
N GLN A 338 -44.37 6.17 42.24
CA GLN A 338 -44.20 6.41 40.81
C GLN A 338 -42.84 5.86 40.40
N ARG A 339 -42.80 4.58 40.04
CA ARG A 339 -41.64 3.99 39.37
C ARG A 339 -41.53 4.71 38.03
N LEU A 340 -40.45 5.46 37.85
CA LEU A 340 -39.98 5.81 36.51
C LEU A 340 -39.71 4.49 35.81
N VAL A 341 -40.70 4.02 35.04
CA VAL A 341 -40.53 2.89 34.13
C VAL A 341 -39.52 3.38 33.12
N ILE A 342 -38.28 2.88 33.22
CA ILE A 342 -37.29 3.07 32.17
C ILE A 342 -37.86 2.32 30.96
N LEU A 343 -38.59 3.03 30.10
CA LEU A 343 -39.08 2.46 28.85
C LEU A 343 -37.86 2.00 28.04
N PRO A 344 -37.97 0.88 27.29
CA PRO A 344 -36.95 0.55 26.31
C PRO A 344 -36.71 1.76 25.40
N PRO A 345 -35.44 2.07 25.07
CA PRO A 345 -35.13 3.20 24.21
C PRO A 345 -35.95 3.10 22.92
N ASP A 346 -36.48 4.23 22.45
CA ASP A 346 -37.33 4.32 21.28
C ASP A 346 -36.74 3.46 20.13
N PRO A 347 -37.53 2.57 19.48
CA PRO A 347 -37.05 1.78 18.34
C PRO A 347 -36.34 2.62 17.27
N SER A 348 -36.72 3.88 17.10
CA SER A 348 -36.08 4.82 16.16
C SER A 348 -34.62 5.11 16.56
N ASP A 349 -34.38 5.43 17.84
CA ASP A 349 -33.05 5.71 18.39
C ASP A 349 -32.19 4.44 18.46
N LEU A 350 -32.80 3.30 18.72
CA LEU A 350 -32.11 2.01 18.71
C LEU A 350 -31.66 1.63 17.28
N ALA A 351 -32.48 1.92 16.27
CA ALA A 351 -32.10 1.76 14.87
C ALA A 351 -30.96 2.73 14.49
N ARG A 352 -31.03 4.00 14.93
CA ARG A 352 -29.97 5.00 14.72
C ARG A 352 -28.65 4.57 15.38
N ALA A 353 -28.70 4.08 16.61
CA ALA A 353 -27.52 3.58 17.32
C ALA A 353 -26.92 2.33 16.65
N ARG A 354 -27.75 1.41 16.15
CA ARG A 354 -27.29 0.25 15.36
C ARG A 354 -26.62 0.69 14.06
N ALA A 355 -27.23 1.62 13.32
CA ALA A 355 -26.69 2.16 12.07
C ALA A 355 -25.34 2.86 12.31
N TYR A 356 -25.25 3.70 13.34
CA TYR A 356 -24.00 4.36 13.76
C TYR A 356 -22.91 3.34 14.09
N ARG A 357 -23.23 2.30 14.87
CA ARG A 357 -22.27 1.25 15.25
C ARG A 357 -21.80 0.44 14.04
N LEU A 358 -22.67 0.20 13.07
CA LEU A 358 -22.32 -0.49 11.82
C LEU A 358 -21.39 0.37 10.94
N LYS A 359 -21.66 1.69 10.84
CA LYS A 359 -20.75 2.65 10.19
C LYS A 359 -19.37 2.66 10.87
N GLN A 360 -19.32 2.65 12.20
CA GLN A 360 -18.06 2.60 12.95
C GLN A 360 -17.24 1.31 12.72
N ARG A 361 -17.89 0.14 12.70
CA ARG A 361 -17.17 -1.12 12.38
C ARG A 361 -16.59 -1.08 10.97
N ARG A 362 -17.40 -0.65 10.00
CA ARG A 362 -16.97 -0.54 8.60
C ARG A 362 -15.81 0.46 8.44
N ALA A 363 -15.85 1.59 9.14
CA ALA A 363 -14.77 2.57 9.19
C ALA A 363 -13.46 1.95 9.70
N ASN A 364 -13.51 1.23 10.83
CA ASN A 364 -12.32 0.59 11.41
C ASN A 364 -11.75 -0.51 10.51
N ASP A 365 -12.61 -1.31 9.89
CA ASP A 365 -12.19 -2.35 8.93
C ASP A 365 -11.46 -1.72 7.72
N ILE A 366 -12.00 -0.62 7.19
CA ILE A 366 -11.39 0.13 6.08
C ILE A 366 -10.03 0.72 6.49
N ILE A 367 -9.95 1.39 7.64
CA ILE A 367 -8.69 1.99 8.13
C ILE A 367 -7.62 0.90 8.31
N ARG A 368 -7.98 -0.23 8.92
CA ARG A 368 -7.06 -1.36 9.10
C ARG A 368 -6.58 -1.91 7.76
N GLU A 369 -7.47 -2.06 6.79
CA GLU A 369 -7.11 -2.52 5.45
C GLU A 369 -6.18 -1.54 4.72
N VAL A 370 -6.45 -0.23 4.79
CA VAL A 370 -5.60 0.81 4.19
C VAL A 370 -4.20 0.79 4.81
N ILE A 371 -4.08 0.77 6.15
CA ILE A 371 -2.78 0.75 6.82
C ILE A 371 -1.98 -0.50 6.46
N LEU A 372 -2.60 -1.68 6.50
CA LEU A 372 -1.95 -2.94 6.13
C LEU A 372 -1.54 -2.98 4.66
N TYR A 373 -2.34 -2.37 3.79
CA TYR A 373 -2.03 -2.32 2.36
C TYR A 373 -0.90 -1.35 2.04
N VAL A 374 -0.89 -0.15 2.63
CA VAL A 374 0.21 0.81 2.48
C VAL A 374 1.52 0.18 2.98
N PHE A 375 1.49 -0.52 4.11
CA PHE A 375 2.67 -1.24 4.61
C PHE A 375 3.13 -2.38 3.68
N PHE A 376 2.19 -3.12 3.08
CA PHE A 376 2.52 -4.12 2.07
C PHE A 376 3.14 -3.48 0.81
N LEU A 377 2.59 -2.37 0.34
CA LEU A 377 3.07 -1.67 -0.85
C LEU A 377 4.47 -1.10 -0.62
N THR A 378 4.76 -0.52 0.56
CA THR A 378 6.10 -0.02 0.86
C THR A 378 7.12 -1.15 0.87
N LEU A 379 6.78 -2.31 1.44
CA LEU A 379 7.65 -3.49 1.40
C LEU A 379 7.86 -4.03 -0.01
N LEU A 380 6.79 -4.11 -0.81
CA LEU A 380 6.88 -4.52 -2.21
C LEU A 380 7.83 -3.58 -2.98
N LEU A 381 7.71 -2.27 -2.79
CA LEU A 381 8.57 -1.29 -3.43
C LEU A 381 10.03 -1.44 -2.99
N ILE A 382 10.29 -1.60 -1.68
CA ILE A 382 11.65 -1.82 -1.15
C ILE A 382 12.27 -3.07 -1.79
N VAL A 383 11.57 -4.21 -1.77
CA VAL A 383 12.08 -5.47 -2.34
C VAL A 383 12.31 -5.35 -3.86
N SER A 384 11.41 -4.65 -4.57
CA SER A 384 11.55 -4.45 -6.02
C SER A 384 12.73 -3.54 -6.40
N LEU A 385 13.03 -2.53 -5.56
CA LEU A 385 14.15 -1.63 -5.75
C LEU A 385 15.48 -2.29 -5.38
N ASP A 386 15.51 -3.11 -4.34
CA ASP A 386 16.71 -3.87 -3.94
C ASP A 386 17.19 -4.84 -5.04
N PHE A 387 16.27 -5.38 -5.85
CA PHE A 387 16.62 -6.24 -6.97
C PHE A 387 17.34 -5.49 -8.11
N ARG A 388 17.21 -4.16 -8.18
CA ARG A 388 17.76 -3.34 -9.27
C ARG A 388 18.92 -2.47 -8.78
N ASP A 389 20.07 -2.60 -9.43
CA ASP A 389 21.20 -1.70 -9.18
C ASP A 389 21.14 -0.50 -10.13
N ALA A 390 21.30 0.72 -9.58
CA ALA A 390 21.36 1.95 -10.35
C ALA A 390 22.53 1.97 -11.35
N ASN A 391 23.62 1.27 -11.05
CA ASN A 391 24.83 1.23 -11.90
C ASN A 391 24.69 0.32 -13.13
N GLY A 392 23.62 -0.47 -13.24
CA GLY A 392 23.40 -1.37 -14.38
C GLY A 392 23.35 -0.63 -15.72
N PHE A 393 22.72 0.55 -15.76
CA PHE A 393 22.68 1.36 -16.98
C PHE A 393 24.07 1.84 -17.43
N LEU A 394 24.90 2.30 -16.48
CA LEU A 394 26.24 2.79 -16.76
C LEU A 394 27.15 1.67 -17.29
N LEU A 395 27.07 0.48 -16.68
CA LEU A 395 27.79 -0.70 -17.15
C LEU A 395 27.38 -1.07 -18.58
N LYS A 396 26.08 -1.12 -18.85
CA LYS A 396 25.54 -1.39 -20.19
C LYS A 396 26.06 -0.39 -21.22
N SER A 397 26.02 0.91 -20.90
CA SER A 397 26.50 1.96 -21.80
C SER A 397 28.01 1.86 -22.07
N SER A 398 28.81 1.52 -21.06
CA SER A 398 30.26 1.33 -21.20
C SER A 398 30.58 0.17 -22.17
N LEU A 399 29.93 -0.98 -21.96
CA LEU A 399 30.12 -2.17 -22.79
C LEU A 399 29.58 -1.97 -24.21
N GLN A 400 28.50 -1.21 -24.38
CA GLN A 400 27.99 -0.84 -25.68
C GLN A 400 29.01 -0.03 -26.48
N ASN A 401 29.62 0.99 -25.86
CA ASN A 401 30.64 1.81 -26.52
C ASN A 401 31.91 0.99 -26.86
N LEU A 402 32.24 -0.02 -26.04
CA LEU A 402 33.42 -0.86 -26.24
C LEU A 402 33.26 -1.86 -27.41
N PHE A 403 32.12 -2.58 -27.48
CA PHE A 403 31.95 -3.69 -28.42
C PHE A 403 31.07 -3.36 -29.63
N PHE A 404 30.15 -2.40 -29.50
CA PHE A 404 29.13 -2.09 -30.50
C PHE A 404 29.15 -0.61 -30.91
N PRO A 405 30.26 -0.13 -31.52
CA PRO A 405 30.31 1.19 -32.14
C PRO A 405 29.32 1.30 -33.30
N SER A 406 29.10 2.51 -33.82
CA SER A 406 28.20 2.75 -34.97
C SER A 406 28.58 1.95 -36.23
N SER A 407 29.86 1.59 -36.39
CA SER A 407 30.32 0.69 -37.46
C SER A 407 29.77 -0.73 -37.35
N PHE A 408 29.40 -1.20 -36.16
CA PHE A 408 28.76 -2.50 -35.99
C PHE A 408 27.33 -2.49 -36.55
N GLN A 409 26.57 -1.42 -36.33
CA GLN A 409 25.17 -1.33 -36.79
C GLN A 409 25.06 -1.16 -38.32
N SER A 410 26.12 -0.65 -38.97
CA SER A 410 26.19 -0.41 -40.41
C SER A 410 26.86 -1.56 -41.19
N MET A 411 27.09 -2.70 -40.55
CA MET A 411 27.70 -3.89 -41.16
C MET A 411 26.76 -4.52 -42.20
N ASN A 412 27.24 -4.66 -43.44
CA ASN A 412 26.49 -5.28 -44.54
C ASN A 412 27.17 -6.53 -45.12
N ASP A 413 28.51 -6.55 -45.13
CA ASP A 413 29.32 -7.59 -45.80
C ASP A 413 30.07 -8.50 -44.82
N VAL A 414 30.49 -9.67 -45.32
CA VAL A 414 31.31 -10.65 -44.57
C VAL A 414 32.67 -10.08 -44.17
N ASP A 415 33.26 -9.27 -45.04
CA ASP A 415 34.53 -8.62 -44.73
C ASP A 415 34.40 -7.62 -43.57
N ASP A 416 33.27 -6.94 -43.47
CA ASP A 416 33.01 -6.00 -42.37
C ASP A 416 32.82 -6.74 -41.04
N PHE A 417 32.20 -7.93 -41.07
CA PHE A 417 32.17 -8.82 -39.92
C PHE A 417 33.58 -9.19 -39.44
N TYR A 418 34.45 -9.66 -40.33
CA TYR A 418 35.82 -10.03 -39.95
C TYR A 418 36.64 -8.82 -39.49
N LYS A 419 36.47 -7.65 -40.12
CA LYS A 419 37.09 -6.39 -39.66
C LYS A 419 36.63 -6.05 -38.24
N TRP A 420 35.34 -6.14 -37.95
CA TRP A 420 34.82 -5.91 -36.59
C TRP A 420 35.37 -6.95 -35.60
N ALA A 421 35.39 -8.23 -35.98
CA ALA A 421 35.88 -9.30 -35.12
C ALA A 421 37.36 -9.11 -34.75
N GLN A 422 38.20 -8.73 -35.73
CA GLN A 422 39.64 -8.54 -35.56
C GLN A 422 40.01 -7.21 -34.89
N ASN A 423 39.32 -6.11 -35.21
CA ASN A 423 39.69 -4.78 -34.73
C ASN A 423 38.96 -4.37 -33.44
N VAL A 424 37.76 -4.89 -33.18
CA VAL A 424 36.92 -4.48 -32.04
C VAL A 424 36.72 -5.64 -31.07
N LEU A 425 36.16 -6.77 -31.51
CA LEU A 425 35.79 -7.86 -30.62
C LEU A 425 37.00 -8.48 -29.91
N ILE A 426 37.97 -9.01 -30.66
CA ILE A 426 39.13 -9.72 -30.10
C ILE A 426 40.01 -8.80 -29.23
N PRO A 427 40.36 -7.57 -29.67
CA PRO A 427 41.07 -6.62 -28.82
C PRO A 427 40.28 -6.19 -27.58
N GLY A 428 38.96 -6.04 -27.68
CA GLY A 428 38.10 -5.69 -26.55
C GLY A 428 38.05 -6.77 -25.46
N LEU A 429 38.14 -8.05 -25.83
CA LEU A 429 38.08 -9.20 -24.91
C LEU A 429 39.30 -9.35 -23.99
N ARG A 430 40.41 -8.66 -24.26
CA ARG A 430 41.66 -8.78 -23.49
C ARG A 430 42.26 -7.41 -23.17
N ALA A 431 42.76 -7.26 -21.95
CA ALA A 431 43.53 -6.08 -21.55
C ALA A 431 44.76 -5.89 -22.46
N ASP A 432 44.94 -4.68 -22.99
CA ASP A 432 46.11 -4.33 -23.80
C ASP A 432 47.32 -3.99 -22.92
N ARG A 433 48.51 -3.98 -23.54
CA ARG A 433 49.77 -3.58 -22.89
C ARG A 433 49.67 -2.17 -22.30
N TRP A 434 50.46 -1.91 -21.27
CA TRP A 434 50.56 -0.58 -20.68
C TRP A 434 51.16 0.43 -21.66
N TYR A 435 51.00 1.73 -21.39
CA TYR A 435 51.58 2.81 -22.20
C TYR A 435 53.10 2.68 -22.37
N ASN A 436 53.77 2.06 -21.39
CA ASN A 436 55.19 1.73 -21.38
C ASN A 436 55.51 0.36 -22.04
N ARG A 437 54.57 -0.24 -22.77
CA ARG A 437 54.65 -1.55 -23.44
C ARG A 437 54.82 -2.76 -22.51
N ASN A 438 54.73 -2.58 -21.20
CA ASN A 438 54.79 -3.70 -20.25
C ASN A 438 53.53 -4.59 -20.36
N PRO A 439 53.68 -5.91 -20.18
CA PRO A 439 52.53 -6.82 -20.20
C PRO A 439 51.58 -6.54 -19.01
N PRO A 440 50.27 -6.73 -19.19
CA PRO A 440 49.27 -6.54 -18.14
C PRO A 440 49.29 -7.75 -17.17
N LEU A 441 50.31 -7.78 -16.31
CA LEU A 441 50.49 -8.81 -15.28
C LEU A 441 49.27 -8.85 -14.34
N PHE A 442 48.83 -10.04 -13.95
CA PHE A 442 47.64 -10.30 -13.14
C PHE A 442 46.29 -9.86 -13.74
N GLN A 443 46.27 -9.33 -14.96
CA GLN A 443 45.05 -8.84 -15.64
C GLN A 443 44.61 -9.72 -16.82
N ARG A 444 45.04 -11.00 -16.87
CA ARG A 444 44.75 -11.90 -18.01
C ARG A 444 43.26 -12.10 -18.32
N GLY A 445 42.39 -11.96 -17.31
CA GLY A 445 40.94 -12.08 -17.45
C GLY A 445 40.20 -10.75 -17.59
N PHE A 446 40.89 -9.62 -17.62
CA PHE A 446 40.24 -8.32 -17.75
C PHE A 446 40.07 -7.94 -19.23
N LEU A 447 39.00 -7.21 -19.51
CA LEU A 447 38.74 -6.59 -20.80
C LEU A 447 39.72 -5.42 -21.04
N GLN A 448 39.60 -4.80 -22.22
CA GLN A 448 40.40 -3.64 -22.61
C GLN A 448 40.29 -2.46 -21.61
N ASP A 449 39.13 -2.29 -20.97
CA ASP A 449 38.86 -1.25 -19.98
C ASP A 449 39.60 -1.47 -18.64
N ARG A 450 40.13 -2.68 -18.41
CA ARG A 450 40.82 -3.13 -17.19
C ARG A 450 39.97 -3.11 -15.91
N THR A 451 38.68 -2.80 -16.02
CA THR A 451 37.73 -2.82 -14.91
C THR A 451 36.90 -4.08 -14.92
N ASP A 452 36.47 -4.48 -16.11
CA ASP A 452 35.56 -5.59 -16.30
C ASP A 452 36.34 -6.88 -16.52
N ARG A 453 35.89 -7.98 -15.87
CA ARG A 453 36.53 -9.29 -15.98
C ARG A 453 35.65 -10.25 -16.77
N ILE A 454 36.19 -10.88 -17.81
CA ILE A 454 35.49 -11.95 -18.52
C ILE A 454 35.37 -13.20 -17.64
N ILE A 455 34.18 -13.80 -17.62
CA ILE A 455 33.90 -15.05 -16.93
C ILE A 455 34.01 -16.19 -17.94
N GLY A 456 35.08 -16.96 -17.82
CA GLY A 456 35.40 -18.04 -18.75
C GLY A 456 36.06 -17.46 -20.00
N TYR A 457 35.43 -17.69 -21.14
CA TYR A 457 35.81 -17.13 -22.43
C TYR A 457 34.58 -16.93 -23.31
N GLY A 458 34.72 -16.20 -24.41
CA GLY A 458 33.63 -16.01 -25.36
C GLY A 458 33.49 -17.18 -26.34
N MET A 459 32.33 -17.28 -26.97
CA MET A 459 32.02 -18.31 -27.94
C MET A 459 31.31 -17.69 -29.14
N MET A 460 31.66 -18.12 -30.34
CA MET A 460 31.02 -17.75 -31.60
C MET A 460 30.34 -18.99 -32.18
N ARG A 461 29.03 -18.90 -32.38
CA ARG A 461 28.18 -19.99 -32.89
C ARG A 461 27.64 -19.63 -34.26
N GLN A 462 27.70 -20.55 -35.19
CA GLN A 462 27.15 -20.41 -36.53
C GLN A 462 26.02 -21.40 -36.75
N LEU A 463 24.97 -20.90 -37.40
CA LEU A 463 23.82 -21.67 -37.84
C LEU A 463 23.76 -21.70 -39.36
N ARG A 464 23.58 -22.89 -39.90
CA ARG A 464 23.58 -23.16 -41.35
C ARG A 464 22.30 -23.89 -41.75
N THR A 465 21.86 -23.65 -42.97
CA THR A 465 20.78 -24.41 -43.60
C THR A 465 21.33 -25.48 -44.54
N LYS A 466 20.61 -26.58 -44.67
CA LYS A 466 20.97 -27.66 -45.60
C LYS A 466 21.01 -27.14 -47.04
N LYS A 467 21.92 -27.72 -47.79
CA LYS A 467 22.01 -27.57 -49.24
C LYS A 467 20.73 -28.10 -49.90
N ASP A 468 20.23 -27.36 -50.89
CA ASP A 468 19.00 -27.67 -51.65
C ASP A 468 17.74 -27.73 -50.76
N SER A 469 17.69 -26.83 -49.77
CA SER A 469 16.52 -26.64 -48.89
C SER A 469 15.36 -25.90 -49.56
N CYS A 470 15.57 -25.33 -50.76
CA CYS A 470 14.53 -24.70 -51.55
C CYS A 470 14.42 -25.30 -52.96
N ASN A 471 13.20 -25.29 -53.49
CA ASN A 471 12.91 -25.78 -54.83
C ASN A 471 13.15 -24.67 -55.84
N VAL A 472 14.15 -24.85 -56.70
CA VAL A 472 14.38 -23.97 -57.85
C VAL A 472 13.35 -24.26 -58.94
N HIS A 473 12.72 -23.21 -59.47
CA HIS A 473 11.78 -23.32 -60.59
C HIS A 473 12.45 -23.98 -61.80
N GLU A 474 11.72 -24.82 -62.54
CA GLU A 474 12.29 -25.69 -63.59
C GLU A 474 13.12 -24.94 -64.63
N LEU A 475 12.61 -23.79 -65.09
CA LEU A 475 13.30 -22.90 -66.03
C LEU A 475 14.66 -22.39 -65.54
N ALA A 476 14.86 -22.30 -64.22
CA ALA A 476 16.06 -21.75 -63.59
C ALA A 476 17.02 -22.83 -63.06
N LYS A 477 16.66 -24.13 -63.14
CA LYS A 477 17.51 -25.25 -62.66
C LYS A 477 18.86 -25.33 -63.37
N ASN A 478 18.93 -24.92 -64.64
CA ASN A 478 20.19 -24.90 -65.40
C ASN A 478 21.11 -23.75 -64.98
N LEU A 479 20.55 -22.67 -64.42
CA LEU A 479 21.29 -21.49 -63.96
C LEU A 479 21.77 -21.65 -62.52
N PHE A 480 20.93 -22.21 -61.65
CA PHE A 480 21.22 -22.39 -60.23
C PHE A 480 21.33 -23.87 -59.90
N LYS A 481 22.57 -24.34 -59.70
CA LYS A 481 22.85 -25.72 -59.29
C LYS A 481 22.38 -26.02 -57.86
N HIS A 482 22.45 -25.02 -56.97
CA HIS A 482 22.14 -25.19 -55.56
C HIS A 482 21.28 -24.06 -55.01
N CYS A 483 20.39 -24.41 -54.09
CA CYS A 483 19.44 -23.48 -53.46
C CYS A 483 19.54 -23.54 -51.94
N TYR A 484 19.62 -22.38 -51.29
CA TYR A 484 19.63 -22.28 -49.83
C TYR A 484 18.41 -21.47 -49.37
N GLY A 485 17.46 -22.12 -48.72
CA GLY A 485 16.23 -21.50 -48.23
C GLY A 485 16.47 -20.56 -47.05
N SER A 486 15.39 -19.93 -46.59
CA SER A 486 15.37 -19.25 -45.29
C SER A 486 15.64 -20.24 -44.15
N TYR A 487 16.16 -19.75 -43.02
CA TYR A 487 16.39 -20.62 -41.87
C TYR A 487 15.08 -21.20 -41.35
N ASP A 488 15.07 -22.52 -41.19
CA ASP A 488 14.04 -23.27 -40.50
C ASP A 488 14.73 -24.34 -39.65
N MET A 489 14.19 -24.59 -38.46
CA MET A 489 14.75 -25.55 -37.50
C MET A 489 14.75 -26.98 -38.05
N PHE A 490 13.84 -27.31 -38.96
CA PHE A 490 13.77 -28.61 -39.64
C PHE A 490 14.83 -28.77 -40.74
N ASN A 491 15.15 -27.67 -41.44
CA ASN A 491 16.12 -27.62 -42.53
C ASN A 491 17.52 -27.18 -42.07
N GLU A 492 17.78 -27.24 -40.77
CA GLU A 492 19.09 -26.96 -40.17
C GLU A 492 20.11 -28.02 -40.56
N ASP A 493 21.31 -27.57 -40.94
CA ASP A 493 22.42 -28.45 -41.27
C ASP A 493 23.16 -28.92 -40.01
N LYS A 494 23.20 -30.24 -39.80
CA LYS A 494 23.76 -30.90 -38.63
C LYS A 494 24.90 -31.88 -38.98
N GLU A 495 25.36 -31.87 -40.24
CA GLU A 495 26.43 -32.76 -40.70
C GLU A 495 27.79 -32.37 -40.11
N ALA A 496 28.77 -33.28 -40.18
CA ALA A 496 30.16 -32.98 -39.84
C ALA A 496 30.95 -32.76 -41.12
N TYR A 497 31.76 -31.70 -41.17
CA TYR A 497 32.53 -31.32 -42.35
C TYR A 497 34.03 -31.28 -42.08
N GLY A 498 34.81 -31.43 -43.15
CA GLY A 498 36.23 -31.11 -43.17
C GLY A 498 36.47 -29.61 -43.24
N ILE A 499 37.74 -29.21 -43.26
CA ILE A 499 38.15 -27.81 -43.44
C ILE A 499 37.52 -27.27 -44.75
N SER A 500 37.04 -26.03 -44.69
CA SER A 500 36.34 -25.37 -45.81
C SER A 500 35.07 -26.10 -46.25
N TRP A 501 34.34 -26.67 -45.30
CA TRP A 501 33.05 -27.34 -45.51
C TRP A 501 33.10 -28.52 -46.51
N ALA A 502 34.28 -29.13 -46.68
CA ALA A 502 34.44 -30.29 -47.51
C ALA A 502 33.66 -31.48 -46.95
N LYS A 503 32.89 -32.18 -47.79
CA LYS A 503 32.19 -33.41 -47.38
C LYS A 503 33.21 -34.54 -47.23
N PHE A 504 33.03 -35.36 -46.20
CA PHE A 504 33.85 -36.56 -46.03
C PHE A 504 33.42 -37.65 -47.01
N GLU A 505 34.38 -38.17 -47.76
CA GLU A 505 34.26 -39.39 -48.56
C GLU A 505 34.77 -40.57 -47.70
N GLY A 506 33.91 -41.12 -46.82
CA GLY A 506 34.25 -42.25 -45.93
C GLY A 506 33.48 -42.28 -44.60
N ASP A 507 33.66 -43.34 -43.80
CA ASP A 507 32.96 -43.56 -42.53
C ASP A 507 33.56 -42.80 -41.33
N ASP A 508 34.84 -42.40 -41.38
CA ASP A 508 35.54 -41.72 -40.27
C ASP A 508 35.29 -40.20 -40.27
N LYS A 509 34.06 -39.80 -39.90
CA LYS A 509 33.58 -38.41 -39.95
C LYS A 509 34.02 -37.51 -38.79
N SER A 510 34.54 -38.04 -37.68
CA SER A 510 34.81 -37.26 -36.45
C SER A 510 36.28 -36.98 -36.15
N ASN A 511 37.20 -37.87 -36.55
CA ASN A 511 38.60 -37.79 -36.10
C ASN A 511 39.46 -36.83 -36.95
N ASN A 512 39.05 -36.55 -38.19
CA ASN A 512 39.80 -35.71 -39.14
C ASN A 512 39.24 -34.28 -39.26
N SER A 513 38.22 -33.95 -38.46
CA SER A 513 37.47 -32.70 -38.55
C SER A 513 38.00 -31.70 -37.52
N ALA A 514 38.28 -30.47 -37.95
CA ALA A 514 38.54 -29.39 -37.00
C ALA A 514 37.25 -29.11 -36.19
N PRO A 515 37.33 -28.82 -34.88
CA PRO A 515 36.16 -28.72 -34.01
C PRO A 515 35.18 -27.63 -34.43
N GLU A 516 35.64 -26.62 -35.17
CA GLU A 516 34.82 -25.53 -35.72
C GLU A 516 33.88 -25.98 -36.86
N PHE A 517 34.11 -27.14 -37.47
CA PHE A 517 33.33 -27.71 -38.58
C PHE A 517 32.49 -28.93 -38.15
N VAL A 518 32.42 -29.20 -36.84
CA VAL A 518 31.59 -30.26 -36.25
C VAL A 518 30.39 -29.64 -35.55
N TYR A 519 29.19 -30.09 -35.92
CA TYR A 519 27.96 -29.63 -35.31
C TYR A 519 27.84 -30.08 -33.85
N GLN A 520 27.53 -29.13 -32.96
CA GLN A 520 27.26 -29.41 -31.55
C GLN A 520 25.78 -29.29 -31.24
N ASN A 521 25.26 -30.25 -30.49
CA ASN A 521 23.85 -30.29 -30.11
C ASN A 521 23.53 -29.25 -29.04
N SER A 522 22.26 -28.80 -29.01
CA SER A 522 21.76 -27.81 -28.04
C SER A 522 21.99 -28.23 -26.58
N SER A 523 21.85 -29.52 -26.26
CA SER A 523 22.07 -30.06 -24.92
C SER A 523 23.54 -30.02 -24.49
N GLN A 524 24.47 -30.25 -25.41
CA GLN A 524 25.92 -30.17 -25.15
C GLN A 524 26.35 -28.72 -24.87
N LEU A 525 25.83 -27.77 -25.65
CA LEU A 525 26.09 -26.34 -25.48
C LEU A 525 25.30 -25.69 -24.33
N LYS A 526 24.39 -26.44 -23.69
CA LYS A 526 23.35 -25.91 -22.79
C LYS A 526 22.61 -24.69 -23.41
N GLY A 527 22.52 -24.65 -24.74
CA GLY A 527 21.95 -23.54 -25.50
C GLY A 527 20.43 -23.63 -25.56
N TYR A 528 19.76 -22.49 -25.56
CA TYR A 528 18.31 -22.40 -25.75
C TYR A 528 17.97 -21.61 -27.03
N PRO A 529 16.78 -21.83 -27.62
CA PRO A 529 16.37 -21.15 -28.83
C PRO A 529 16.35 -19.63 -28.67
N TYR A 530 17.01 -18.90 -29.57
CA TYR A 530 17.12 -17.45 -29.51
C TYR A 530 16.25 -16.81 -30.60
N LEU A 531 15.42 -15.84 -30.22
CA LEU A 531 14.61 -15.07 -31.17
C LEU A 531 15.44 -13.90 -31.73
N GLY A 532 15.68 -13.92 -33.03
CA GLY A 532 16.28 -12.80 -33.77
C GLY A 532 15.23 -11.82 -34.33
N GLN A 533 15.65 -10.91 -35.22
CA GLN A 533 14.72 -9.99 -35.88
C GLN A 533 13.97 -10.67 -37.03
N ILE A 534 14.54 -11.73 -37.62
CA ILE A 534 13.93 -12.47 -38.72
C ILE A 534 13.17 -13.70 -38.21
N THR A 535 13.82 -14.57 -37.43
CA THR A 535 13.24 -15.87 -37.04
C THR A 535 13.82 -16.41 -35.73
N TRP A 536 13.28 -17.55 -35.28
CA TRP A 536 13.81 -18.33 -34.17
C TRP A 536 15.00 -19.17 -34.63
N TYR A 537 16.07 -19.13 -33.84
CA TYR A 537 17.29 -19.89 -34.05
C TYR A 537 17.44 -20.99 -33.01
N SER A 538 17.87 -22.17 -33.43
CA SER A 538 18.12 -23.29 -32.49
C SER A 538 19.24 -22.95 -31.49
N GLY A 539 19.34 -23.73 -30.41
CA GLY A 539 20.44 -23.61 -29.43
C GLY A 539 21.71 -24.38 -29.81
N GLY A 540 21.71 -25.16 -30.90
CA GLY A 540 22.86 -25.92 -31.40
C GLY A 540 23.67 -25.15 -32.46
N GLY A 541 24.69 -25.74 -33.05
CA GLY A 541 25.41 -25.12 -34.16
C GLY A 541 26.88 -25.50 -34.24
N TYR A 542 27.57 -24.90 -35.22
CA TYR A 542 29.02 -24.98 -35.37
C TYR A 542 29.66 -23.91 -34.50
N VAL A 543 30.70 -24.26 -33.75
CA VAL A 543 31.17 -23.40 -32.65
C VAL A 543 32.67 -23.17 -32.74
N HIS A 544 33.06 -21.90 -32.64
CA HIS A 544 34.43 -21.46 -32.42
C HIS A 544 34.57 -20.83 -31.03
N LEU A 545 35.58 -21.23 -30.28
CA LEU A 545 35.81 -20.76 -28.90
C LEU A 545 36.84 -19.62 -28.89
N LEU A 546 36.46 -18.46 -28.37
CA LEU A 546 37.31 -17.27 -28.25
C LEU A 546 38.20 -17.36 -26.99
N ARG A 547 39.09 -18.37 -26.99
CA ARG A 547 40.03 -18.66 -25.89
C ARG A 547 41.48 -18.41 -26.31
N GLY A 548 42.37 -18.27 -25.33
CA GLY A 548 43.81 -18.08 -25.57
C GLY A 548 44.24 -16.62 -25.57
N SER A 549 45.44 -16.38 -26.09
CA SER A 549 46.05 -15.04 -26.20
C SER A 549 45.41 -14.21 -27.31
N LYS A 550 45.56 -12.88 -27.27
CA LYS A 550 45.05 -11.96 -28.32
C LYS A 550 45.57 -12.38 -29.71
N ASP A 551 46.86 -12.65 -29.81
CA ASP A 551 47.51 -13.00 -31.08
C ASP A 551 47.05 -14.37 -31.59
N GLU A 552 46.86 -15.34 -30.70
CA GLU A 552 46.31 -16.66 -31.04
C GLU A 552 44.88 -16.55 -31.59
N MET A 553 44.02 -15.75 -30.96
CA MET A 553 42.65 -15.52 -31.43
C MET A 553 42.63 -14.80 -32.79
N LEU A 554 43.51 -13.82 -33.01
CA LEU A 554 43.63 -13.14 -34.31
C LEU A 554 44.09 -14.08 -35.43
N ASN A 555 45.07 -14.95 -35.14
CA ASN A 555 45.54 -15.96 -36.10
C ASN A 555 44.43 -16.98 -36.42
N ARG A 556 43.68 -17.43 -35.40
CA ARG A 556 42.53 -18.32 -35.60
C ARG A 556 41.40 -17.65 -36.39
N MET A 557 41.10 -16.38 -36.11
CA MET A 557 40.11 -15.62 -36.87
C MET A 557 40.53 -15.44 -38.34
N SER A 558 41.82 -15.19 -38.58
CA SER A 558 42.38 -15.11 -39.95
C SER A 558 42.29 -16.46 -40.67
N PHE A 559 42.53 -17.57 -39.98
CA PHE A 559 42.33 -18.92 -40.50
C PHE A 559 40.86 -19.18 -40.87
N LEU A 560 39.90 -18.77 -40.04
CA LEU A 560 38.46 -18.91 -40.36
C LEU A 560 38.05 -18.08 -41.58
N ASN A 561 38.67 -16.90 -41.77
CA ASN A 561 38.44 -16.10 -42.97
C ASN A 561 39.01 -16.79 -44.23
N GLN A 562 40.28 -17.26 -44.15
CA GLN A 562 40.95 -17.96 -45.27
C GLN A 562 40.26 -19.28 -45.67
N THR A 563 39.62 -19.95 -44.71
CA THR A 563 38.89 -21.21 -44.94
C THR A 563 37.41 -21.01 -45.26
N HIS A 564 36.96 -19.76 -45.44
CA HIS A 564 35.55 -19.41 -45.71
C HIS A 564 34.59 -20.07 -44.74
N TRP A 565 34.83 -19.91 -43.43
CA TRP A 565 33.90 -20.44 -42.42
C TRP A 565 32.49 -19.85 -42.60
N ILE A 566 32.38 -18.59 -43.01
CA ILE A 566 31.11 -17.95 -43.36
C ILE A 566 30.87 -18.07 -44.86
N GLU A 567 29.82 -18.80 -45.24
CA GLU A 567 29.36 -18.97 -46.64
C GLU A 567 27.88 -18.60 -46.81
N PHE A 568 27.38 -18.68 -48.04
CA PHE A 568 25.96 -18.50 -48.41
C PHE A 568 24.97 -19.41 -47.67
N SER A 569 25.42 -20.55 -47.14
CA SER A 569 24.62 -21.47 -46.33
C SER A 569 24.39 -20.96 -44.89
N THR A 570 25.19 -19.99 -44.45
CA THR A 570 25.09 -19.38 -43.13
C THR A 570 23.83 -18.53 -43.04
N ARG A 571 23.14 -18.61 -41.90
CA ARG A 571 21.92 -17.84 -41.64
C ARG A 571 22.00 -16.97 -40.40
N ALA A 572 22.81 -17.37 -39.43
CA ALA A 572 23.08 -16.54 -38.26
C ALA A 572 24.43 -16.87 -37.66
N ILE A 573 25.06 -15.84 -37.10
CA ILE A 573 26.26 -15.93 -36.28
C ILE A 573 25.94 -15.29 -34.93
N ILE A 574 26.17 -16.01 -33.86
CA ILE A 574 25.86 -15.59 -32.49
C ILE A 574 27.15 -15.58 -31.67
N VAL A 575 27.58 -14.40 -31.26
CA VAL A 575 28.73 -14.21 -30.38
C VAL A 575 28.22 -14.01 -28.95
N GLN A 576 28.70 -14.83 -28.03
CA GLN A 576 28.22 -14.88 -26.65
C GLN A 576 29.39 -14.88 -25.67
N PHE A 577 29.35 -13.97 -24.70
CA PHE A 577 30.29 -13.95 -23.59
C PHE A 577 29.69 -13.24 -22.39
N THR A 578 30.21 -13.54 -21.21
CA THR A 578 29.75 -12.94 -19.95
C THR A 578 30.90 -12.25 -19.25
N VAL A 579 30.59 -11.11 -18.68
CA VAL A 579 31.52 -10.19 -18.03
C VAL A 579 31.03 -9.93 -16.62
N TYR A 580 31.96 -9.74 -15.69
CA TYR A 580 31.69 -9.41 -14.30
C TYR A 580 32.51 -8.20 -13.90
N ASN A 581 31.84 -7.17 -13.40
CA ASN A 581 32.49 -5.99 -12.85
C ASN A 581 32.64 -6.14 -11.32
N PRO A 582 33.86 -6.30 -10.80
CA PRO A 582 34.09 -6.51 -9.36
C PRO A 582 33.85 -5.24 -8.52
N ASN A 583 33.90 -4.04 -9.09
CA ASN A 583 33.73 -2.79 -8.34
C ASN A 583 32.27 -2.56 -7.94
N ILE A 584 31.34 -2.91 -8.82
CA ILE A 584 29.89 -2.76 -8.62
C ILE A 584 29.17 -4.08 -8.36
N ASN A 585 29.88 -5.22 -8.41
CA ASN A 585 29.34 -6.56 -8.20
C ASN A 585 28.17 -6.92 -9.15
N LEU A 586 28.28 -6.51 -10.42
CA LEU A 586 27.28 -6.80 -11.47
C LEU A 586 27.87 -7.67 -12.57
N PHE A 587 27.06 -8.57 -13.09
CA PHE A 587 27.35 -9.31 -14.32
C PHE A 587 26.71 -8.59 -15.51
N ALA A 588 27.37 -8.66 -16.65
CA ALA A 588 26.84 -8.30 -17.95
C ALA A 588 26.94 -9.50 -18.89
N ILE A 589 25.80 -9.96 -19.39
CA ILE A 589 25.66 -11.08 -20.31
C ILE A 589 25.44 -10.48 -21.70
N ILE A 590 26.37 -10.74 -22.60
CA ILE A 590 26.41 -10.12 -23.93
C ILE A 590 26.10 -11.18 -24.98
N THR A 591 25.15 -10.89 -25.85
CA THR A 591 24.79 -11.70 -27.02
C THR A 591 24.72 -10.79 -28.23
N ALA A 592 25.61 -10.97 -29.19
CA ALA A 592 25.53 -10.32 -30.51
C ALA A 592 25.04 -11.34 -31.51
N LEU A 593 23.97 -11.01 -32.25
CA LEU A 593 23.39 -11.82 -33.30
C LEU A 593 23.56 -11.09 -34.64
N ILE A 594 24.27 -11.70 -35.57
CA ILE A 594 24.37 -11.25 -36.95
C ILE A 594 23.54 -12.21 -37.79
N GLU A 595 22.41 -11.73 -38.30
CA GLU A 595 21.53 -12.53 -39.17
C GLU A 595 21.93 -12.34 -40.63
N MET A 596 21.87 -13.43 -41.40
CA MET A 596 22.11 -13.42 -42.84
C MET A 596 20.86 -13.98 -43.54
N PRO A 597 19.90 -13.14 -43.96
CA PRO A 597 18.81 -13.56 -44.83
C PRO A 597 19.34 -14.21 -46.12
N GLY A 598 18.49 -14.98 -46.81
CA GLY A 598 18.86 -15.68 -48.06
C GLY A 598 19.33 -14.76 -49.21
N ILE A 599 19.21 -13.44 -49.05
CA ILE A 599 19.68 -12.40 -49.98
C ILE A 599 21.20 -12.16 -49.82
N GLY A 600 21.80 -12.53 -48.69
CA GLY A 600 23.24 -12.45 -48.44
C GLY A 600 23.71 -11.21 -47.66
N ALA A 601 22.83 -10.24 -47.42
CA ALA A 601 23.14 -9.10 -46.54
C ALA A 601 23.30 -9.55 -45.07
N MET A 602 24.11 -8.82 -44.30
CA MET A 602 24.20 -8.99 -42.85
C MET A 602 23.31 -8.00 -42.10
N ILE A 603 22.59 -8.49 -41.09
CA ILE A 603 21.76 -7.67 -40.20
C ILE A 603 22.26 -7.86 -38.77
N PRO A 604 23.04 -6.91 -38.25
CA PRO A 604 23.61 -6.98 -36.92
C PRO A 604 22.59 -6.55 -35.85
N SER A 605 22.53 -7.29 -34.75
CA SER A 605 21.76 -6.97 -33.56
C SER A 605 22.53 -7.39 -32.32
N TYR A 606 22.32 -6.71 -31.19
CA TYR A 606 23.00 -7.04 -29.95
C TYR A 606 22.09 -6.85 -28.75
N ARG A 607 22.37 -7.62 -27.70
CA ARG A 607 21.68 -7.61 -26.43
C ARG A 607 22.70 -7.67 -25.29
N ILE A 608 22.59 -6.72 -24.36
CA ILE A 608 23.43 -6.64 -23.15
C ILE A 608 22.48 -6.63 -21.96
N GLU A 609 22.52 -7.69 -21.16
CA GLU A 609 21.73 -7.83 -19.94
C GLU A 609 22.61 -7.72 -18.70
N THR A 610 22.26 -6.81 -17.80
CA THR A 610 22.96 -6.64 -16.53
C THR A 610 22.20 -7.34 -15.40
N ALA A 611 22.87 -8.18 -14.63
CA ALA A 611 22.25 -8.96 -13.56
C ALA A 611 23.12 -8.97 -12.29
N ASN A 612 22.49 -8.77 -11.13
CA ASN A 612 23.13 -8.95 -9.83
C ASN A 612 22.99 -10.41 -9.37
N LEU A 613 23.90 -11.27 -9.84
CA LEU A 613 23.86 -12.71 -9.55
C LEU A 613 24.41 -13.05 -8.14
N PHE A 614 25.27 -12.19 -7.58
CA PHE A 614 25.89 -12.39 -6.27
C PHE A 614 25.12 -11.72 -5.11
N GLY A 615 23.88 -11.26 -5.32
CA GLY A 615 23.13 -10.45 -4.35
C GLY A 615 23.09 -11.02 -2.92
N VAL A 616 23.16 -12.34 -2.76
CA VAL A 616 23.16 -13.01 -1.44
C VAL A 616 24.57 -13.17 -0.83
N LEU A 617 25.67 -13.07 -1.60
CA LEU A 617 27.02 -13.47 -1.18
C LEU A 617 28.01 -12.33 -0.81
N GLY A 618 27.81 -11.07 -1.19
CA GLY A 618 28.73 -9.95 -0.82
C GLY A 618 28.18 -8.91 0.20
N SER A 619 28.82 -8.75 1.38
CA SER A 619 28.64 -7.67 2.41
C SER A 619 27.62 -7.83 3.58
N LYS A 620 27.82 -7.04 4.65
CA LYS A 620 27.13 -7.05 5.97
C LYS A 620 25.82 -6.24 6.02
N THR A 621 25.50 -5.49 4.97
CA THR A 621 24.20 -4.80 4.77
C THR A 621 23.04 -5.77 4.48
N LYS A 622 23.32 -7.06 4.34
CA LYS A 622 22.36 -8.11 3.99
C LYS A 622 21.35 -8.45 5.07
N LEU A 623 21.61 -8.20 6.35
CA LEU A 623 20.64 -8.57 7.39
C LEU A 623 19.33 -7.80 7.17
N ALA A 624 19.41 -6.51 6.86
CA ALA A 624 18.24 -5.67 6.59
C ALA A 624 17.47 -6.10 5.31
N GLN A 625 18.19 -6.52 4.27
CA GLN A 625 17.57 -6.98 3.00
C GLN A 625 16.94 -8.37 3.15
N ILE A 626 17.60 -9.28 3.86
CA ILE A 626 17.05 -10.61 4.15
C ILE A 626 15.83 -10.47 5.08
N THR A 627 15.87 -9.58 6.08
CA THR A 627 14.73 -9.35 6.96
C THR A 627 13.57 -8.68 6.22
N SER A 628 13.81 -7.72 5.32
CA SER A 628 12.74 -7.10 4.51
C SER A 628 12.09 -8.12 3.56
N GLN A 629 12.89 -8.98 2.91
CA GLN A 629 12.39 -10.06 2.06
C GLN A 629 11.60 -11.11 2.84
N ALA A 630 12.09 -11.52 4.01
CA ALA A 630 11.39 -12.46 4.89
C ALA A 630 10.06 -11.87 5.43
N LEU A 631 10.07 -10.58 5.81
CA LEU A 631 8.88 -9.87 6.25
C LEU A 631 7.84 -9.74 5.12
N PHE A 632 8.28 -9.43 3.91
CA PHE A 632 7.42 -9.41 2.72
C PHE A 632 6.79 -10.78 2.46
N ALA A 633 7.57 -11.87 2.50
CA ALA A 633 7.06 -13.22 2.33
C ALA A 633 6.04 -13.61 3.42
N PHE A 634 6.29 -13.22 4.67
CA PHE A 634 5.36 -13.45 5.78
C PHE A 634 4.02 -12.72 5.57
N ILE A 635 4.05 -11.44 5.20
CA ILE A 635 2.84 -10.65 4.96
C ILE A 635 2.08 -11.17 3.73
N LEU A 636 2.80 -11.54 2.67
CA LEU A 636 2.23 -12.18 1.49
C LEU A 636 1.49 -13.47 1.87
N PHE A 637 2.07 -14.28 2.76
CA PHE A 637 1.42 -15.49 3.29
C PHE A 637 0.15 -15.17 4.10
N CYS A 638 0.16 -14.12 4.92
CA CYS A 638 -1.05 -13.66 5.62
C CYS A 638 -2.14 -13.21 4.62
N TYR A 639 -1.79 -12.48 3.57
CA TYR A 639 -2.73 -12.10 2.51
C TYR A 639 -3.26 -13.30 1.74
N LEU A 640 -2.43 -14.30 1.45
CA LEU A 640 -2.86 -15.55 0.82
C LEU A 640 -3.93 -16.24 1.67
N ILE A 641 -3.74 -16.35 2.99
CA ILE A 641 -4.73 -16.93 3.89
C ILE A 641 -6.03 -16.10 3.92
N LYS A 642 -5.92 -14.76 3.98
CA LYS A 642 -7.07 -13.85 3.92
C LYS A 642 -7.87 -14.11 2.63
N GLU A 643 -7.19 -14.21 1.50
CA GLU A 643 -7.84 -14.34 0.19
C GLU A 643 -8.48 -15.72 -0.02
N ILE A 644 -7.79 -16.78 0.41
CA ILE A 644 -8.34 -18.13 0.39
C ILE A 644 -9.63 -18.20 1.23
N ARG A 645 -9.65 -17.59 2.43
CA ARG A 645 -10.86 -17.51 3.27
C ARG A 645 -11.97 -16.70 2.60
N SER A 646 -11.63 -15.59 1.94
CA SER A 646 -12.56 -14.75 1.18
C SER A 646 -13.22 -15.55 0.05
N MET A 647 -12.41 -16.27 -0.73
CA MET A 647 -12.83 -17.13 -1.82
C MET A 647 -13.77 -18.25 -1.35
N PHE A 648 -13.45 -18.94 -0.24
CA PHE A 648 -14.32 -19.96 0.32
C PHE A 648 -15.67 -19.41 0.83
N ARG A 649 -15.68 -18.20 1.39
CA ARG A 649 -16.91 -17.57 1.90
C ARG A 649 -17.83 -17.09 0.78
N GLN A 650 -17.27 -16.48 -0.28
CA GLN A 650 -18.05 -15.86 -1.37
C GLN A 650 -18.28 -16.78 -2.58
N ARG A 651 -17.53 -17.89 -2.70
CA ARG A 651 -17.60 -18.86 -3.81
C ARG A 651 -17.51 -18.17 -5.18
N LEU A 652 -18.43 -18.47 -6.10
CA LEU A 652 -18.43 -17.93 -7.47
C LEU A 652 -18.69 -16.42 -7.54
N LYS A 653 -19.35 -15.83 -6.53
CA LYS A 653 -19.54 -14.36 -6.46
C LYS A 653 -18.23 -13.61 -6.26
N TYR A 654 -17.18 -14.30 -5.83
CA TYR A 654 -15.85 -13.71 -5.70
C TYR A 654 -15.28 -13.29 -7.06
N PHE A 655 -15.43 -14.14 -8.08
CA PHE A 655 -14.82 -13.95 -9.40
C PHE A 655 -15.56 -12.95 -10.30
N THR A 656 -16.72 -12.43 -9.87
CA THR A 656 -17.44 -11.40 -10.64
C THR A 656 -16.89 -10.00 -10.39
N LYS A 657 -16.13 -9.78 -9.32
CA LYS A 657 -15.55 -8.48 -8.98
C LYS A 657 -14.16 -8.32 -9.58
N PHE A 658 -13.96 -7.28 -10.39
CA PHE A 658 -12.66 -6.96 -11.00
C PHE A 658 -11.51 -6.85 -9.99
N TRP A 659 -11.74 -6.16 -8.86
CA TRP A 659 -10.71 -5.94 -7.84
C TRP A 659 -10.21 -7.22 -7.18
N ASN A 660 -11.09 -8.21 -7.01
CA ASN A 660 -10.73 -9.53 -6.49
C ASN A 660 -9.76 -10.27 -7.44
N PHE A 661 -9.90 -10.05 -8.75
CA PHE A 661 -8.95 -10.59 -9.74
C PHE A 661 -7.60 -9.88 -9.68
N VAL A 662 -7.59 -8.56 -9.49
CA VAL A 662 -6.35 -7.78 -9.29
C VAL A 662 -5.61 -8.26 -8.04
N GLU A 663 -6.32 -8.52 -6.94
CA GLU A 663 -5.74 -9.07 -5.71
C GLU A 663 -5.13 -10.45 -5.91
N LEU A 664 -5.85 -11.34 -6.58
CA LEU A 664 -5.35 -12.67 -6.92
C LEU A 664 -4.11 -12.60 -7.81
N PHE A 665 -4.11 -11.72 -8.81
CA PHE A 665 -2.98 -11.50 -9.71
C PHE A 665 -1.73 -11.02 -8.96
N ILE A 666 -1.86 -10.07 -8.04
CA ILE A 666 -0.74 -9.58 -7.22
C ILE A 666 -0.18 -10.73 -6.36
N ILE A 667 -1.03 -11.54 -5.72
CA ILE A 667 -0.58 -12.64 -4.86
C ILE A 667 0.10 -13.75 -5.69
N CYS A 668 -0.57 -14.25 -6.73
CA CYS A 668 -0.04 -15.31 -7.59
C CYS A 668 1.22 -14.86 -8.33
N GLY A 669 1.23 -13.64 -8.86
CA GLY A 669 2.40 -13.05 -9.51
C GLY A 669 3.58 -12.93 -8.54
N SER A 670 3.34 -12.51 -7.30
CA SER A 670 4.39 -12.39 -6.27
C SER A 670 4.97 -13.76 -5.89
N ILE A 671 4.15 -14.80 -5.76
CA ILE A 671 4.60 -16.18 -5.53
C ILE A 671 5.44 -16.68 -6.72
N ALA A 672 4.98 -16.44 -7.95
CA ALA A 672 5.73 -16.80 -9.16
C ALA A 672 7.09 -16.07 -9.25
N ALA A 673 7.12 -14.78 -8.87
CA ALA A 673 8.36 -14.00 -8.83
C ALA A 673 9.36 -14.55 -7.79
N ILE A 674 8.89 -14.91 -6.59
CA ILE A 674 9.72 -15.55 -5.56
C ILE A 674 10.26 -16.89 -6.06
N ALA A 675 9.44 -17.71 -6.72
CA ALA A 675 9.87 -18.99 -7.27
C ALA A 675 10.95 -18.82 -8.37
N ALA A 676 10.75 -17.88 -9.29
CA ALA A 676 11.73 -17.55 -10.33
C ALA A 676 13.05 -17.03 -9.73
N TYR A 677 12.97 -16.19 -8.69
CA TYR A 677 14.15 -15.68 -7.99
C TYR A 677 14.95 -16.80 -7.28
N ILE A 678 14.26 -17.72 -6.60
CA ILE A 678 14.90 -18.89 -5.97
C ILE A 678 15.58 -19.76 -7.04
N TYR A 679 14.90 -20.01 -8.15
CA TYR A 679 15.48 -20.77 -9.27
C TYR A 679 16.76 -20.09 -9.81
N MET A 680 16.74 -18.78 -10.00
CA MET A 680 17.93 -18.03 -10.43
C MET A 680 19.09 -18.16 -9.46
N ILE A 681 18.86 -18.06 -8.16
CA ILE A 681 19.91 -18.23 -7.14
C ILE A 681 20.52 -19.64 -7.20
N LEU A 682 19.67 -20.67 -7.27
CA LEU A 682 20.14 -22.06 -7.33
C LEU A 682 20.96 -22.34 -8.61
N SER A 683 20.47 -21.87 -9.76
CA SER A 683 21.15 -21.99 -11.05
C SER A 683 22.50 -21.24 -11.07
N THR A 684 22.51 -20.04 -10.50
CA THR A 684 23.72 -19.22 -10.35
C THR A 684 24.77 -19.93 -9.49
N LYS A 685 24.37 -20.45 -8.32
CA LYS A 685 25.27 -21.18 -7.42
C LYS A 685 25.92 -22.38 -8.11
N SER A 686 25.12 -23.18 -8.81
CA SER A 686 25.63 -24.34 -9.57
C SER A 686 26.64 -23.92 -10.65
N SER A 687 26.35 -22.83 -11.38
CA SER A 687 27.23 -22.30 -12.43
C SER A 687 28.56 -21.79 -11.86
N ILE A 688 28.53 -21.06 -10.73
CA ILE A 688 29.75 -20.56 -10.07
C ILE A 688 30.60 -21.71 -9.52
N GLU A 689 29.98 -22.76 -8.99
CA GLU A 689 30.70 -23.96 -8.53
C GLU A 689 31.45 -24.64 -9.69
N GLU A 690 30.82 -24.75 -10.86
CA GLU A 690 31.45 -25.26 -12.09
C GLU A 690 32.63 -24.37 -12.55
N PHE A 691 32.47 -23.05 -12.45
CA PHE A 691 33.55 -22.08 -12.72
C PHE A 691 34.73 -22.23 -11.78
N SER A 692 34.45 -22.35 -10.48
CA SER A 692 35.49 -22.50 -9.44
C SER A 692 36.26 -23.81 -9.61
N ARG A 693 35.56 -24.92 -9.91
CA ARG A 693 36.18 -26.23 -10.12
C ARG A 693 37.15 -26.24 -11.31
N THR A 694 36.82 -25.50 -12.37
CA THR A 694 37.58 -25.44 -13.63
C THR A 694 38.63 -24.33 -13.64
N HIS A 695 38.83 -23.60 -12.53
CA HIS A 695 39.72 -22.44 -12.43
C HIS A 695 39.43 -21.38 -13.52
N GLY A 696 38.19 -21.32 -14.00
CA GLY A 696 37.76 -20.39 -15.05
C GLY A 696 38.16 -20.73 -16.48
N ASN A 697 38.59 -21.97 -16.76
CA ASN A 697 38.95 -22.43 -18.11
C ASN A 697 37.79 -23.11 -18.86
N ILE A 698 36.53 -22.80 -18.52
CA ILE A 698 35.34 -23.35 -19.18
C ILE A 698 34.45 -22.22 -19.73
N TYR A 699 33.79 -22.47 -20.86
CA TYR A 699 32.72 -21.61 -21.35
C TYR A 699 31.51 -21.74 -20.42
N MET A 700 30.96 -20.60 -20.02
CA MET A 700 29.76 -20.55 -19.20
C MET A 700 28.61 -19.97 -19.99
N ASN A 701 27.55 -20.77 -20.16
CA ASN A 701 26.34 -20.31 -20.80
C ASN A 701 25.39 -19.67 -19.78
N PHE A 702 25.39 -18.34 -19.71
CA PHE A 702 24.48 -17.56 -18.86
C PHE A 702 23.23 -17.07 -19.58
N GLN A 703 23.00 -17.50 -20.82
CA GLN A 703 21.90 -17.00 -21.63
C GLN A 703 20.54 -17.30 -20.94
N LEU A 704 20.34 -18.53 -20.44
CA LEU A 704 19.08 -18.90 -19.77
C LEU A 704 18.85 -18.07 -18.50
N LEU A 705 19.93 -17.72 -17.80
CA LEU A 705 19.88 -16.89 -16.61
C LEU A 705 19.50 -15.44 -16.95
N ALA A 706 20.04 -14.89 -18.04
CA ALA A 706 19.62 -13.59 -18.57
C ALA A 706 18.12 -13.58 -18.92
N TYR A 707 17.62 -14.62 -19.57
CA TYR A 707 16.19 -14.75 -19.89
C TYR A 707 15.31 -14.73 -18.64
N TRP A 708 15.66 -15.49 -17.59
CA TRP A 708 14.91 -15.48 -16.34
C TRP A 708 15.00 -14.14 -15.60
N ASN A 709 16.17 -13.48 -15.62
CA ASN A 709 16.36 -12.16 -15.03
C ASN A 709 15.46 -11.11 -15.68
N GLU A 710 15.36 -11.13 -17.01
CA GLU A 710 14.49 -10.27 -17.78
C GLU A 710 13.00 -10.53 -17.48
N ASN A 711 12.58 -11.80 -17.53
CA ASN A 711 11.18 -12.16 -17.23
C ASN A 711 10.79 -11.81 -15.81
N LEU A 712 11.68 -12.01 -14.84
CA LEU A 712 11.48 -11.58 -13.45
C LEU A 712 11.33 -10.05 -13.37
N THR A 713 12.13 -9.31 -14.15
CA THR A 713 12.05 -7.84 -14.25
C THR A 713 10.71 -7.38 -14.82
N TYR A 714 10.19 -8.06 -15.85
CA TYR A 714 8.86 -7.76 -16.40
C TYR A 714 7.73 -8.13 -15.46
N LEU A 715 7.79 -9.32 -14.84
CA LEU A 715 6.79 -9.78 -13.89
C LEU A 715 6.69 -8.83 -12.68
N THR A 716 7.83 -8.47 -12.09
CA THR A 716 7.88 -7.53 -10.96
C THR A 716 7.36 -6.14 -11.32
N ALA A 717 7.65 -5.63 -12.52
CA ALA A 717 7.12 -4.35 -13.00
C ALA A 717 5.60 -4.36 -13.14
N ILE A 718 5.02 -5.43 -13.71
CA ILE A 718 3.58 -5.57 -13.88
C ILE A 718 2.89 -5.70 -12.51
N ILE A 719 3.46 -6.46 -11.57
CA ILE A 719 2.94 -6.56 -10.20
C ILE A 719 2.93 -5.19 -9.52
N CYS A 720 4.03 -4.43 -9.62
CA CYS A 720 4.11 -3.08 -9.06
C CYS A 720 3.07 -2.15 -9.69
N PHE A 721 2.85 -2.23 -11.01
CA PHE A 721 1.83 -1.44 -11.69
C PHE A 721 0.42 -1.71 -11.14
N PHE A 722 0.02 -2.99 -11.02
CA PHE A 722 -1.29 -3.33 -10.47
C PHE A 722 -1.42 -2.99 -8.98
N ALA A 723 -0.34 -3.10 -8.21
CA ALA A 723 -0.32 -2.67 -6.82
C ALA A 723 -0.51 -1.13 -6.70
N MET A 724 0.15 -0.35 -7.56
CA MET A 724 -0.07 1.10 -7.62
C MET A 724 -1.50 1.44 -8.08
N LEU A 725 -2.06 0.70 -9.03
CA LEU A 725 -3.45 0.89 -9.47
C LEU A 725 -4.45 0.58 -8.34
N LYS A 726 -4.18 -0.44 -7.52
CA LYS A 726 -4.99 -0.73 -6.32
C LYS A 726 -4.87 0.35 -5.25
N LEU A 727 -3.73 1.04 -5.11
CA LEU A 727 -3.62 2.22 -4.25
C LEU A 727 -4.62 3.32 -4.67
N VAL A 728 -4.78 3.56 -5.98
CA VAL A 728 -5.75 4.53 -6.52
C VAL A 728 -7.18 4.16 -6.12
N TYR A 729 -7.52 2.87 -6.14
CA TYR A 729 -8.82 2.39 -5.67
C TYR A 729 -9.07 2.67 -4.19
N LEU A 730 -8.04 2.58 -3.34
CA LEU A 730 -8.17 2.95 -1.93
C LEU A 730 -8.42 4.46 -1.75
N PHE A 731 -8.08 5.30 -2.72
CA PHE A 731 -8.42 6.73 -2.69
C PHE A 731 -9.84 7.07 -3.16
N ARG A 732 -10.65 6.09 -3.59
CA ARG A 732 -12.07 6.29 -3.98
C ARG A 732 -12.93 6.91 -2.87
N PHE A 733 -12.46 6.81 -1.65
CA PHE A 733 -13.06 7.37 -0.45
C PHE A 733 -13.10 8.91 -0.47
N ASN A 734 -12.25 9.58 -1.26
CA ASN A 734 -12.33 11.03 -1.51
C ASN A 734 -13.47 11.37 -2.48
N GLN A 735 -14.36 12.31 -2.10
CA GLN A 735 -15.54 12.73 -2.87
C GLN A 735 -15.27 12.98 -4.35
N ARG A 736 -14.19 13.71 -4.65
CA ARG A 736 -13.86 14.05 -6.05
C ARG A 736 -13.38 12.83 -6.85
N VAL A 737 -12.64 11.93 -6.21
CA VAL A 737 -12.06 10.74 -6.86
C VAL A 737 -13.11 9.65 -7.06
N GLY A 738 -13.98 9.42 -6.08
CA GLY A 738 -15.08 8.47 -6.23
C GLY A 738 -16.14 8.93 -7.23
N LEU A 739 -16.40 10.25 -7.34
CA LEU A 739 -17.24 10.80 -8.41
C LEU A 739 -16.70 10.40 -9.80
N LEU A 740 -15.40 10.56 -10.04
CA LEU A 740 -14.77 10.15 -11.30
C LEU A 740 -14.93 8.63 -11.54
N GLY A 741 -14.80 7.83 -10.48
CA GLY A 741 -15.04 6.38 -10.54
C GLY A 741 -16.48 6.02 -10.89
N SER A 742 -17.47 6.71 -10.33
CA SER A 742 -18.89 6.55 -10.68
C SER A 742 -19.18 6.95 -12.12
N VAL A 743 -18.58 8.05 -12.60
CA VAL A 743 -18.71 8.51 -13.98
C VAL A 743 -18.16 7.49 -14.96
N LEU A 744 -16.95 6.97 -14.72
CA LEU A 744 -16.36 5.92 -15.55
C LEU A 744 -17.17 4.62 -15.50
N LYS A 745 -17.73 4.27 -14.34
CA LYS A 745 -18.58 3.08 -14.19
C LYS A 745 -19.89 3.21 -14.95
N TYR A 746 -20.51 4.39 -14.92
CA TYR A 746 -21.73 4.69 -15.67
C TYR A 746 -21.45 4.70 -17.18
N ALA A 747 -20.40 5.39 -17.61
CA ALA A 747 -19.98 5.47 -19.00
C ALA A 747 -19.48 4.13 -19.58
N ALA A 748 -19.16 3.13 -18.73
CA ALA A 748 -18.50 1.90 -19.16
C ALA A 748 -19.29 1.12 -20.23
N THR A 749 -20.62 1.15 -20.19
CA THR A 749 -21.46 0.49 -21.21
C THR A 749 -21.30 1.18 -22.56
N ASP A 750 -21.35 2.50 -22.58
CA ASP A 750 -21.33 3.29 -23.81
C ASP A 750 -19.91 3.31 -24.40
N LEU A 751 -18.90 3.43 -23.53
CA LEU A 751 -17.49 3.28 -23.89
C LEU A 751 -17.18 1.90 -24.45
N LYS A 752 -17.84 0.84 -23.98
CA LYS A 752 -17.66 -0.52 -24.54
C LYS A 752 -18.14 -0.59 -25.99
N TYR A 753 -19.30 -0.04 -26.30
CA TYR A 753 -19.81 -0.01 -27.68
C TYR A 753 -18.96 0.89 -28.58
N PHE A 754 -18.56 2.07 -28.08
CA PHE A 754 -17.66 2.96 -28.79
C PHE A 754 -16.29 2.30 -29.06
N CYS A 755 -15.71 1.60 -28.09
CA CYS A 755 -14.43 0.90 -28.24
C CYS A 755 -14.49 -0.16 -29.34
N PHE A 756 -15.62 -0.87 -29.48
CA PHE A 756 -15.82 -1.81 -30.58
C PHE A 756 -15.80 -1.11 -31.94
N ILE A 757 -16.52 0.01 -32.09
CA ILE A 757 -16.53 0.80 -33.33
C ILE A 757 -15.12 1.32 -33.64
N PHE A 758 -14.44 1.89 -32.64
CA PHE A 758 -13.07 2.38 -32.75
C PHE A 758 -12.12 1.29 -33.24
N LEU A 759 -12.14 0.10 -32.62
CA LEU A 759 -11.26 -1.01 -33.02
C LEU A 759 -11.51 -1.45 -34.46
N VAL A 760 -12.76 -1.53 -34.91
CA VAL A 760 -13.07 -1.90 -36.31
C VAL A 760 -12.50 -0.89 -37.29
N VAL A 761 -12.74 0.41 -37.06
CA VAL A 761 -12.24 1.49 -37.93
C VAL A 761 -10.71 1.57 -37.88
N PHE A 762 -10.13 1.52 -36.69
CA PHE A 762 -8.69 1.57 -36.47
C PHE A 762 -7.98 0.39 -37.14
N SER A 763 -8.48 -0.84 -36.96
CA SER A 763 -7.92 -2.03 -37.62
C SER A 763 -8.03 -1.95 -39.14
N ALA A 764 -9.10 -1.38 -39.70
CA ALA A 764 -9.21 -1.19 -41.15
C ALA A 764 -8.08 -0.29 -41.68
N PHE A 765 -7.80 0.84 -41.03
CA PHE A 765 -6.68 1.71 -41.42
C PHE A 765 -5.31 1.07 -41.22
N VAL A 766 -5.11 0.37 -40.10
CA VAL A 766 -3.86 -0.37 -39.83
C VAL A 766 -3.59 -1.41 -40.94
N LEU A 767 -4.61 -2.15 -41.36
CA LEU A 767 -4.48 -3.13 -42.43
C LEU A 767 -4.11 -2.46 -43.76
N VAL A 768 -4.72 -1.33 -44.09
CA VAL A 768 -4.38 -0.57 -45.30
C VAL A 768 -2.94 -0.07 -45.24
N PHE A 769 -2.51 0.52 -44.11
CA PHE A 769 -1.12 0.98 -43.95
C PHE A 769 -0.11 -0.17 -44.01
N TYR A 770 -0.43 -1.31 -43.39
CA TYR A 770 0.39 -2.52 -43.49
C TYR A 770 0.54 -2.98 -44.94
N LEU A 771 -0.55 -3.10 -45.68
CA LEU A 771 -0.50 -3.54 -47.08
C LEU A 771 0.24 -2.55 -47.99
N LEU A 772 0.19 -1.25 -47.69
CA LEU A 772 0.81 -0.22 -48.52
C LEU A 772 2.31 -0.03 -48.23
N TYR A 773 2.73 -0.20 -46.97
CA TYR A 773 4.08 0.17 -46.52
C TYR A 773 4.94 -0.97 -45.94
N ASN A 774 4.48 -2.23 -45.89
CA ASN A 774 5.25 -3.29 -45.21
C ASN A 774 6.66 -3.51 -45.76
N ASP A 775 6.87 -3.26 -47.06
CA ASP A 775 8.11 -3.57 -47.75
C ASP A 775 9.13 -2.42 -47.67
N THR A 776 8.67 -1.19 -47.42
CA THR A 776 9.53 0.00 -47.42
C THR A 776 9.76 0.61 -46.04
N LEU A 777 8.74 0.64 -45.17
CA LEU A 777 8.83 1.30 -43.88
C LEU A 777 8.94 0.28 -42.76
N SER A 778 10.02 0.38 -41.96
CA SER A 778 10.25 -0.49 -40.80
C SER A 778 9.08 -0.48 -39.80
N GLY A 779 8.44 0.68 -39.67
CA GLY A 779 7.26 0.90 -38.85
C GLY A 779 6.02 0.10 -39.27
N PHE A 780 5.94 -0.34 -40.52
CA PHE A 780 4.80 -1.10 -41.05
C PHE A 780 5.18 -2.53 -41.45
N LYS A 781 6.40 -2.98 -41.15
CA LYS A 781 6.93 -4.30 -41.54
C LYS A 781 6.07 -5.47 -41.04
N THR A 782 5.53 -5.37 -39.84
CA THR A 782 4.62 -6.36 -39.24
C THR A 782 3.32 -5.68 -38.86
N ILE A 783 2.23 -6.44 -38.75
CA ILE A 783 0.93 -5.91 -38.30
C ILE A 783 1.06 -5.28 -36.90
N LEU A 784 1.87 -5.88 -36.01
CA LEU A 784 2.08 -5.35 -34.66
C LEU A 784 2.84 -4.01 -34.68
N ASN A 785 3.88 -3.89 -35.51
CA ASN A 785 4.57 -2.61 -35.71
C ASN A 785 3.63 -1.59 -36.36
N ALA A 786 2.76 -2.01 -37.29
CA ALA A 786 1.78 -1.15 -37.93
C ALA A 786 0.74 -0.61 -36.92
N ILE A 787 0.31 -1.42 -35.96
CA ILE A 787 -0.53 -0.98 -34.84
C ILE A 787 0.21 0.05 -33.99
N GLU A 788 1.46 -0.23 -33.62
CA GLU A 788 2.28 0.66 -32.79
C GLU A 788 2.49 2.01 -33.49
N THR A 789 2.91 2.00 -34.75
CA THR A 789 3.13 3.24 -35.52
C THR A 789 1.83 3.99 -35.75
N SER A 790 0.72 3.30 -36.03
CA SER A 790 -0.59 3.95 -36.14
C SER A 790 -1.03 4.61 -34.82
N MET A 791 -0.74 3.99 -33.66
CA MET A 791 -0.94 4.62 -32.36
C MET A 791 0.00 5.82 -32.11
N GLN A 792 1.25 5.75 -32.56
CA GLN A 792 2.19 6.87 -32.49
C GLN A 792 1.70 8.06 -33.35
N ILE A 793 1.07 7.81 -34.50
CA ILE A 793 0.44 8.86 -35.31
C ILE A 793 -0.67 9.58 -34.53
N ILE A 794 -1.49 8.85 -33.75
CA ILE A 794 -2.54 9.45 -32.88
C ILE A 794 -1.92 10.38 -31.83
N LEU A 795 -0.75 10.02 -31.30
CA LEU A 795 0.02 10.85 -30.35
C LEU A 795 0.76 12.03 -31.01
N GLY A 796 0.72 12.14 -32.34
CA GLY A 796 1.40 13.19 -33.10
C GLY A 796 2.86 12.89 -33.45
N LYS A 797 3.34 11.66 -33.24
CA LYS A 797 4.68 11.22 -33.65
C LYS A 797 4.58 10.41 -34.94
N PHE A 798 4.93 11.03 -36.07
CA PHE A 798 4.87 10.39 -37.37
C PHE A 798 5.97 10.90 -38.30
N ASP A 799 6.44 10.02 -39.20
CA ASP A 799 7.37 10.39 -40.27
C ASP A 799 6.59 10.45 -41.60
N PHE A 800 6.03 11.63 -41.87
CA PHE A 800 5.20 11.85 -43.06
C PHE A 800 6.02 11.82 -44.35
N THR A 801 7.28 12.26 -44.30
CA THR A 801 8.15 12.38 -45.48
C THR A 801 8.34 11.00 -46.12
N SER A 802 8.71 10.01 -45.31
CA SER A 802 8.92 8.64 -45.78
C SER A 802 7.64 7.97 -46.33
N MET A 803 6.46 8.37 -45.83
CA MET A 803 5.16 7.90 -46.36
C MET A 803 4.83 8.55 -47.71
N TYR A 804 5.07 9.85 -47.85
CA TYR A 804 4.86 10.61 -49.08
C TYR A 804 5.77 10.14 -50.21
N GLU A 805 7.05 9.89 -49.92
CA GLU A 805 8.04 9.43 -50.90
C GLU A 805 7.68 8.08 -51.51
N ARG A 806 7.06 7.18 -50.73
CA ARG A 806 6.61 5.89 -51.24
C ARG A 806 5.35 6.01 -52.09
N GLN A 807 4.36 6.77 -51.64
CA GLN A 807 3.10 6.91 -52.35
C GLN A 807 2.57 8.35 -52.31
N MET A 808 2.93 9.09 -53.36
CA MET A 808 2.71 10.54 -53.48
C MET A 808 1.25 11.00 -53.36
N VAL A 809 0.28 10.19 -53.79
CA VAL A 809 -1.16 10.57 -53.78
C VAL A 809 -1.92 9.85 -52.67
N LEU A 810 -1.96 8.52 -52.71
CA LEU A 810 -2.76 7.73 -51.78
C LEU A 810 -2.22 7.78 -50.34
N GLY A 811 -0.91 7.96 -50.15
CA GLY A 811 -0.29 8.04 -48.84
C GLY A 811 -0.78 9.25 -48.03
N PRO A 812 -0.62 10.49 -48.53
CA PRO A 812 -1.16 11.69 -47.90
C PRO A 812 -2.67 11.67 -47.71
N LEU A 813 -3.42 11.16 -48.69
CA LEU A 813 -4.88 11.08 -48.61
C LEU A 813 -5.33 10.15 -47.47
N LEU A 814 -4.72 8.96 -47.36
CA LEU A 814 -5.02 8.03 -46.27
C LEU A 814 -4.55 8.56 -44.92
N PHE A 815 -3.40 9.22 -44.86
CA PHE A 815 -2.91 9.85 -43.65
C PHE A 815 -3.85 10.96 -43.17
N ALA A 816 -4.31 11.83 -44.08
CA ALA A 816 -5.28 12.88 -43.78
C ALA A 816 -6.64 12.29 -43.34
N ALA A 817 -7.12 11.26 -44.04
CA ALA A 817 -8.36 10.57 -43.69
C ALA A 817 -8.27 9.88 -42.32
N PHE A 818 -7.14 9.23 -42.02
CA PHE A 818 -6.87 8.61 -40.72
C PHE A 818 -6.83 9.66 -39.61
N SER A 819 -6.08 10.76 -39.81
CA SER A 819 -5.98 11.84 -38.84
C SER A 819 -7.35 12.50 -38.58
N LEU A 820 -8.12 12.79 -39.63
CA LEU A 820 -9.47 13.34 -39.51
C LEU A 820 -10.40 12.38 -38.76
N CYS A 821 -10.46 11.12 -39.18
CA CYS A 821 -11.37 10.15 -38.59
C CYS A 821 -11.00 9.82 -37.14
N VAL A 822 -9.74 9.49 -36.87
CA VAL A 822 -9.33 8.99 -35.55
C VAL A 822 -9.11 10.12 -34.56
N VAL A 823 -8.45 11.21 -34.95
CA VAL A 823 -8.17 12.31 -34.02
C VAL A 823 -9.40 13.18 -33.82
N PHE A 824 -10.04 13.64 -34.90
CA PHE A 824 -11.15 14.58 -34.74
C PHE A 824 -12.47 13.89 -34.42
N VAL A 825 -12.85 12.82 -35.14
CA VAL A 825 -14.17 12.21 -34.90
C VAL A 825 -14.14 11.32 -33.66
N MET A 826 -13.19 10.38 -33.56
CA MET A 826 -13.22 9.39 -32.47
C MET A 826 -12.83 10.01 -31.11
N VAL A 827 -11.81 10.86 -31.02
CA VAL A 827 -11.46 11.49 -29.72
C VAL A 827 -12.57 12.44 -29.26
N SER A 828 -13.17 13.23 -30.16
CA SER A 828 -14.31 14.09 -29.78
C SER A 828 -15.53 13.28 -29.34
N MET A 829 -15.82 12.14 -29.98
CA MET A 829 -16.90 11.24 -29.54
C MET A 829 -16.62 10.66 -28.15
N PHE A 830 -15.38 10.23 -27.88
CA PHE A 830 -14.98 9.75 -26.55
C PHE A 830 -15.17 10.82 -25.47
N ILE A 831 -14.76 12.06 -25.74
CA ILE A 831 -14.93 13.18 -24.81
C ILE A 831 -16.42 13.49 -24.61
N ALA A 832 -17.23 13.48 -25.67
CA ALA A 832 -18.67 13.74 -25.57
C ALA A 832 -19.40 12.72 -24.69
N ILE A 833 -19.10 11.41 -24.84
CA ILE A 833 -19.67 10.34 -24.00
C ILE A 833 -19.32 10.56 -22.53
N LEU A 834 -18.06 10.94 -22.25
CA LEU A 834 -17.61 11.21 -20.89
C LEU A 834 -18.26 12.46 -20.30
N ASP A 835 -18.43 13.53 -21.07
CA ASP A 835 -19.08 14.76 -20.60
C ASP A 835 -20.57 14.52 -20.28
N GLU A 836 -21.31 13.83 -21.14
CA GLU A 836 -22.71 13.48 -20.88
C GLU A 836 -22.85 12.63 -19.61
N SER A 837 -22.00 11.60 -19.48
CA SER A 837 -21.95 10.75 -18.30
C SER A 837 -21.60 11.54 -17.04
N PHE A 838 -20.66 12.47 -17.14
CA PHE A 838 -20.25 13.34 -16.04
C PHE A 838 -21.41 14.22 -15.58
N GLN A 839 -22.10 14.91 -16.49
CA GLN A 839 -23.24 15.76 -16.17
C GLN A 839 -24.38 14.95 -15.54
N ARG A 840 -24.60 13.70 -15.97
CA ARG A 840 -25.68 12.85 -15.47
C ARG A 840 -25.43 12.37 -14.04
N VAL A 841 -24.21 11.90 -13.74
CA VAL A 841 -23.82 11.49 -12.38
C VAL A 841 -23.73 12.69 -11.43
N LEU A 842 -23.43 13.89 -11.94
CA LEU A 842 -23.44 15.10 -11.14
C LEU A 842 -24.86 15.53 -10.74
N LYS A 843 -25.86 15.33 -11.61
CA LYS A 843 -27.28 15.63 -11.32
C LYS A 843 -27.93 14.59 -10.41
N ASP A 844 -27.58 13.31 -10.55
CA ASP A 844 -28.21 12.21 -9.82
C ASP A 844 -27.31 11.69 -8.69
N LEU A 845 -27.59 12.14 -7.46
CA LEU A 845 -26.85 11.70 -6.27
C LEU A 845 -26.95 10.20 -6.02
N SER A 846 -28.00 9.51 -6.51
CA SER A 846 -28.14 8.06 -6.34
C SER A 846 -27.12 7.24 -7.14
N LEU A 847 -26.53 7.83 -8.19
CA LEU A 847 -25.46 7.23 -8.98
C LEU A 847 -24.08 7.43 -8.35
N GLN A 848 -23.96 8.30 -7.35
CA GLN A 848 -22.73 8.53 -6.61
C GLN A 848 -22.53 7.43 -5.57
N SER A 849 -21.29 7.10 -5.26
CA SER A 849 -20.99 6.10 -4.24
C SER A 849 -21.13 6.68 -2.83
N ASP A 850 -21.91 6.01 -1.96
CA ASP A 850 -22.02 6.32 -0.53
C ASP A 850 -20.70 6.18 0.25
N ASP A 851 -19.65 5.66 -0.38
CA ASP A 851 -18.33 5.47 0.23
C ASP A 851 -17.72 6.81 0.74
N HIS A 852 -18.18 7.96 0.24
CA HIS A 852 -17.77 9.29 0.72
C HIS A 852 -18.33 9.67 2.10
N GLU A 853 -19.50 9.16 2.47
CA GLU A 853 -20.00 9.36 3.84
C GLU A 853 -19.05 8.75 4.87
N MET A 854 -18.41 7.64 4.51
CA MET A 854 -17.48 6.94 5.37
C MET A 854 -16.22 7.77 5.66
N THR A 855 -15.72 8.56 4.70
CA THR A 855 -14.56 9.43 4.96
C THR A 855 -14.91 10.61 5.83
N GLN A 856 -16.07 11.22 5.59
CA GLN A 856 -16.57 12.29 6.45
C GLN A 856 -16.74 11.77 7.89
N PHE A 857 -17.30 10.57 8.04
CA PHE A 857 -17.44 9.90 9.32
C PHE A 857 -16.08 9.62 10.00
N ILE A 858 -15.11 9.07 9.26
CA ILE A 858 -13.75 8.83 9.76
C ILE A 858 -13.07 10.15 10.17
N ALA A 859 -13.22 11.21 9.38
CA ALA A 859 -12.65 12.53 9.67
C ALA A 859 -13.27 13.15 10.93
N ILE A 860 -14.59 13.05 11.09
CA ILE A 860 -15.28 13.48 12.31
C ILE A 860 -14.76 12.71 13.53
N GLN A 861 -14.66 11.38 13.43
CA GLN A 861 -14.10 10.56 14.51
C GLN A 861 -12.66 10.91 14.83
N PHE A 862 -11.85 11.22 13.83
CA PHE A 862 -10.46 11.65 14.02
C PHE A 862 -10.37 13.00 14.73
N ILE A 863 -11.19 13.98 14.33
CA ILE A 863 -11.27 15.30 14.98
C ILE A 863 -11.74 15.18 16.43
N GLN A 864 -12.74 14.33 16.69
CA GLN A 864 -13.22 14.02 18.03
C GLN A 864 -12.16 13.30 18.86
N SER A 865 -11.41 12.37 18.27
CA SER A 865 -10.33 11.63 18.92
C SER A 865 -9.20 12.56 19.36
N ILE A 866 -8.78 13.50 18.49
CA ILE A 866 -7.76 14.51 18.82
C ILE A 866 -8.28 15.55 19.83
N GLY A 867 -9.60 15.71 19.97
CA GLY A 867 -10.23 16.70 20.87
C GLY A 867 -10.25 18.11 20.27
N LEU A 868 -10.17 18.21 18.93
CA LEU A 868 -10.33 19.45 18.18
C LEU A 868 -11.81 19.83 18.01
N ASP A 869 -12.74 18.96 18.41
CA ASP A 869 -14.19 19.20 18.48
C ASP A 869 -14.56 20.44 19.32
N ARG A 870 -13.74 20.79 20.32
CA ARG A 870 -13.95 21.96 21.18
C ARG A 870 -13.53 23.28 20.54
N THR A 871 -12.70 23.24 19.50
CA THR A 871 -12.24 24.44 18.78
C THR A 871 -13.35 25.00 17.88
N THR A 872 -13.36 26.31 17.67
CA THR A 872 -14.32 26.97 16.74
C THR A 872 -14.25 26.38 15.33
N TRP A 873 -13.04 26.07 14.84
CA TRP A 873 -12.84 25.40 13.56
C TRP A 873 -13.47 24.00 13.52
N GLY A 874 -13.21 23.15 14.53
CA GLY A 874 -13.76 21.80 14.61
C GLY A 874 -15.28 21.77 14.73
N LYS A 875 -15.87 22.67 15.52
CA LYS A 875 -17.33 22.85 15.61
C LYS A 875 -17.94 23.23 14.26
N ASN A 876 -17.32 24.18 13.55
CA ASN A 876 -17.80 24.61 12.23
C ASN A 876 -17.70 23.48 11.20
N PHE A 877 -16.62 22.69 11.22
CA PHE A 877 -16.45 21.55 10.34
C PHE A 877 -17.52 20.48 10.58
N ILE A 878 -17.71 20.05 11.83
CA ILE A 878 -18.73 19.04 12.19
C ILE A 878 -20.14 19.54 11.86
N LYS A 879 -20.43 20.81 12.13
CA LYS A 879 -21.72 21.44 11.80
C LYS A 879 -21.95 21.41 10.29
N ASN A 880 -20.99 21.85 9.48
CA ASN A 880 -21.12 21.86 8.02
C ASN A 880 -21.35 20.47 7.43
N VAL A 881 -20.66 19.44 7.95
CA VAL A 881 -20.82 18.05 7.49
C VAL A 881 -22.18 17.47 7.89
N ASN A 882 -22.63 17.67 9.14
CA ASN A 882 -23.95 17.20 9.58
C ASN A 882 -25.10 17.91 8.84
N THR A 883 -24.93 19.17 8.45
CA THR A 883 -25.94 19.93 7.69
C THR A 883 -26.08 19.39 6.25
N GLN A 884 -25.04 18.76 5.70
CA GLN A 884 -25.09 18.11 4.38
C GLN A 884 -25.68 16.68 4.43
N GLN A 885 -25.74 16.05 5.60
CA GLN A 885 -26.16 14.65 5.80
C GLN A 885 -27.58 14.49 6.34
N GLN A 886 -28.33 15.56 6.56
CA GLN A 886 -29.75 15.45 6.87
C GLN A 886 -30.50 14.98 5.62
N GLU A 887 -30.62 13.65 5.48
CA GLU A 887 -31.83 13.06 4.92
C GLU A 887 -33.02 13.76 5.60
N PRO A 888 -34.06 14.17 4.84
CA PRO A 888 -35.23 14.80 5.42
C PRO A 888 -35.76 13.85 6.50
N ILE A 889 -35.73 14.31 7.74
CA ILE A 889 -36.28 13.60 8.88
C ILE A 889 -37.73 13.26 8.49
N TYR A 890 -38.02 11.98 8.32
CA TYR A 890 -39.39 11.50 8.22
C TYR A 890 -40.01 11.70 9.59
N ASP A 891 -40.53 12.89 9.79
CA ASP A 891 -41.28 13.28 10.96
C ASP A 891 -42.76 13.02 10.63
N PRO A 892 -43.37 11.94 11.18
CA PRO A 892 -44.77 11.63 10.92
C PRO A 892 -45.72 12.76 11.37
N GLU A 893 -45.26 13.66 12.26
CA GLU A 893 -46.00 14.86 12.64
C GLU A 893 -45.96 15.96 11.55
N SER A 894 -44.89 16.02 10.73
CA SER A 894 -44.80 17.03 9.67
C SER A 894 -45.72 16.72 8.49
N GLU A 895 -45.95 15.44 8.16
CA GLU A 895 -46.89 15.05 7.10
C GLU A 895 -48.34 15.26 7.54
N SER A 896 -48.67 14.94 8.81
CA SER A 896 -49.99 15.24 9.37
C SER A 896 -50.26 16.75 9.42
N SER A 897 -49.28 17.58 9.80
CA SER A 897 -49.44 19.04 9.81
C SER A 897 -49.56 19.63 8.40
N LYS A 898 -48.85 19.08 7.41
CA LYS A 898 -49.00 19.47 5.99
C LYS A 898 -50.38 19.09 5.45
N HIS A 899 -50.88 17.91 5.77
CA HIS A 899 -52.24 17.50 5.40
C HIS A 899 -53.31 18.35 6.09
N VAL A 900 -53.13 18.71 7.36
CA VAL A 900 -54.04 19.62 8.08
C VAL A 900 -53.98 21.05 7.49
N ALA A 901 -52.81 21.52 7.09
CA ALA A 901 -52.65 22.81 6.41
C ALA A 901 -53.28 22.82 5.02
N GLN A 902 -53.11 21.75 4.23
CA GLN A 902 -53.81 21.56 2.95
C GLN A 902 -55.32 21.49 3.13
N LEU A 903 -55.81 20.77 4.16
CA LEU A 903 -57.23 20.68 4.45
C LEU A 903 -57.82 22.05 4.81
N LYS A 904 -57.09 22.87 5.61
CA LYS A 904 -57.49 24.25 5.91
C LYS A 904 -57.53 25.14 4.68
N SER A 905 -56.55 25.01 3.77
CA SER A 905 -56.53 25.79 2.53
C SER A 905 -57.70 25.42 1.62
N LEU A 906 -57.97 24.13 1.43
CA LEU A 906 -59.11 23.64 0.65
C LEU A 906 -60.46 24.05 1.27
N MET A 907 -60.55 24.05 2.61
CA MET A 907 -61.75 24.50 3.31
C MET A 907 -61.99 26.00 3.16
N ASN A 908 -60.94 26.81 3.17
CA ASN A 908 -61.05 28.25 2.92
C ASN A 908 -61.45 28.55 1.47
N GLU A 909 -60.86 27.86 0.50
CA GLU A 909 -61.21 27.99 -0.92
C GLU A 909 -62.68 27.57 -1.18
N PHE A 910 -63.15 26.50 -0.53
CA PHE A 910 -64.55 26.09 -0.58
C PHE A 910 -65.49 27.14 0.02
N LEU A 911 -65.15 27.71 1.18
CA LEU A 911 -65.96 28.76 1.82
C LEU A 911 -66.03 30.04 0.96
N GLU A 912 -64.93 30.40 0.30
CA GLU A 912 -64.87 31.53 -0.62
C GLU A 912 -65.78 31.31 -1.84
N HIS A 913 -65.79 30.08 -2.38
CA HIS A 913 -66.67 29.69 -3.49
C HIS A 913 -68.16 29.68 -3.09
N VAL A 914 -68.48 29.23 -1.87
CA VAL A 914 -69.85 29.28 -1.34
C VAL A 914 -70.30 30.72 -1.11
N GLN A 915 -69.44 31.60 -0.57
CA GLN A 915 -69.76 33.02 -0.41
C GLN A 915 -69.95 33.72 -1.76
N GLN A 916 -69.10 33.45 -2.76
CA GLN A 916 -69.27 34.01 -4.10
C GLN A 916 -70.60 33.56 -4.74
N ASN A 917 -70.97 32.29 -4.59
CA ASN A 917 -72.23 31.79 -5.13
C ASN A 917 -73.45 32.40 -4.44
N LEU A 918 -73.42 32.55 -3.11
CA LEU A 918 -74.48 33.23 -2.36
C LEU A 918 -74.62 34.70 -2.77
N ILE A 919 -73.50 35.42 -2.97
CA ILE A 919 -73.51 36.81 -3.43
C ILE A 919 -74.02 36.91 -4.87
N THR A 920 -73.73 35.94 -5.74
CA THR A 920 -74.29 35.91 -7.10
C THR A 920 -75.77 35.56 -7.15
N ASP A 921 -76.27 34.70 -6.26
CA ASP A 921 -77.69 34.40 -6.15
C ASP A 921 -78.47 35.57 -5.55
N GLU A 922 -77.91 36.29 -4.57
CA GLU A 922 -78.47 37.56 -4.09
C GLU A 922 -78.52 38.61 -5.20
N ARG A 923 -77.46 38.76 -6.02
CA ARG A 923 -77.48 39.67 -7.18
C ARG A 923 -78.52 39.29 -8.24
N LYS A 924 -78.68 38.00 -8.56
CA LYS A 924 -79.72 37.53 -9.49
C LYS A 924 -81.14 37.75 -8.95
N SER A 925 -81.33 37.72 -7.63
CA SER A 925 -82.61 38.03 -6.99
C SER A 925 -82.97 39.52 -6.99
N VAL A 926 -81.96 40.40 -7.07
CA VAL A 926 -82.12 41.86 -7.12
C VAL A 926 -82.35 42.36 -8.55
N ASP A 927 -81.75 41.72 -9.57
CA ASP A 927 -81.96 42.05 -10.99
C ASP A 927 -83.26 41.48 -11.59
N SER A 928 -84.06 40.72 -10.81
CA SER A 928 -85.35 40.13 -11.23
C SER A 928 -86.59 40.76 -10.56
N LYS A 929 -86.42 41.91 -9.89
CA LYS A 929 -87.49 42.83 -9.47
C LYS A 929 -87.35 44.14 -10.23
#